data_AF-A0A495EQ41-F1
#
_entry.id   AF-A0A495EQ41-F1
#
_cell.length_a   1.000
_cell.length_b   1.000
_cell.length_c   1.000
_cell.angle_alpha   90.00
_cell.angle_beta   90.00
_cell.angle_gamma   90.00
#
_symmetry.space_group_name_H-M   'P 1'
#
loop_
_entity.id
_entity.type
_entity.pdbx_description
1 polymer ?
#
loop_
_entity_poly.entity_id
_entity_poly.type
_entity_poly.pdbx_seq_one_letter_code
_entity_poly.pdbx_strand_id
1 'polypeptide(L)'
;MGFIGETRFSLLKPDSPDWVASNGSRFRSSEEYRNYLYSTERLDVRCEIFFDVSLPQLTLASTGVEYRHVVSYSESLPAKYQKRLEQAEREFEFLVLDRQSEGSTGSSSLEIAKQIFGPDGSENRAGTPFGWFRLDDDDLLSADYFQQMLPYITAANAGMQVSLGTGLTALVEDGRFYNPRISYSPMIAIGLLRVCMFDGSGELIRPIEVPHNQSDRFNPLILDSRKISYLWLRHPTQDTALRKAEYGSSEQLEQTLKDLSRFPRVLSMDDVVRAFPLGGERFSPAPNTDLTLIAASPAVSGLDEQGLRLETGRTDRLIQVEITLDCGPEAGAGNALLGLGLVDSEGKPLGPDVMREELRQRGLLYSEVPGIGHFRYLNLRPGQADYSTTLNLPRGVFCTSILIRRWNNSALSIRVTRCEVFGFKIRDSRGTKTKADRVFIWGSCVSRDPFELETTVDLVDYRARASLGSAFADRPLGWETQVDIDSLASPFQRRMVTTDVTKTLAGDLRNTDFDVLVLDFIDERMSTVEFGGSVVTDSPELAATGFAADAERKREPWTAEGWAQRRAGVSALLRVVDPSRIIVNRVYWATKDDAGQEFAQGLWIAKNNAFLGQLYAIFEAVPGIRFIDYPESLRIADSDHKWGRQPYHFIPALNEHYLWELETLLAAG
;
A
#
# COMPACT_ATOMS: atom_id res chain seq x y z
N MET A 1 27.05 11.31 -32.55
CA MET A 1 25.58 11.34 -32.72
C MET A 1 24.98 11.51 -31.34
N GLY A 2 24.11 12.49 -31.17
CA GLY A 2 23.78 13.01 -29.85
C GLY A 2 22.37 12.71 -29.38
N PHE A 3 22.16 12.85 -28.07
CA PHE A 3 20.90 12.60 -27.40
C PHE A 3 20.58 13.69 -26.36
N ILE A 4 19.30 14.03 -26.27
CA ILE A 4 18.70 14.79 -25.17
C ILE A 4 17.68 13.90 -24.46
N GLY A 5 17.89 13.67 -23.17
CA GLY A 5 16.87 13.10 -22.30
C GLY A 5 16.18 14.21 -21.50
N GLU A 6 14.93 14.00 -21.15
CA GLU A 6 14.18 14.89 -20.25
C GLU A 6 13.49 14.11 -19.13
N THR A 7 13.60 14.61 -17.90
CA THR A 7 12.84 14.14 -16.74
C THR A 7 12.16 15.32 -16.07
N ARG A 8 10.89 15.13 -15.70
CA ARG A 8 10.16 16.07 -14.84
C ARG A 8 10.19 15.53 -13.42
N PHE A 9 11.15 15.99 -12.61
CA PHE A 9 11.32 15.49 -11.25
C PHE A 9 10.29 16.12 -10.33
N SER A 10 9.14 15.44 -10.17
CA SER A 10 8.00 15.88 -9.37
C SER A 10 7.64 17.38 -9.57
N LEU A 11 7.63 17.80 -10.84
CA LEU A 11 7.43 19.18 -11.27
C LEU A 11 5.98 19.64 -11.05
N LEU A 12 5.79 20.69 -10.25
CA LEU A 12 4.47 21.26 -9.96
C LEU A 12 3.97 22.11 -11.14
N LYS A 13 2.98 21.61 -11.88
CA LYS A 13 2.29 22.30 -12.98
C LYS A 13 0.77 22.28 -12.80
N PRO A 14 0.21 23.17 -11.96
CA PRO A 14 -1.21 23.15 -11.60
C PRO A 14 -2.15 23.43 -12.79
N ASP A 15 -1.66 24.05 -13.87
CA ASP A 15 -2.48 24.46 -15.04
C ASP A 15 -2.25 23.59 -16.30
N SER A 16 -1.56 22.45 -16.20
CA SER A 16 -1.25 21.61 -17.37
C SER A 16 -2.42 20.70 -17.78
N PRO A 17 -2.69 20.47 -19.08
CA PRO A 17 -3.62 19.42 -19.54
C PRO A 17 -3.25 18.02 -19.03
N ASP A 18 -1.95 17.75 -18.80
CA ASP A 18 -1.44 16.52 -18.19
C ASP A 18 -1.95 16.36 -16.74
N TRP A 19 -2.17 17.47 -16.01
CA TRP A 19 -2.76 17.51 -14.67
C TRP A 19 -4.26 17.14 -14.70
N VAL A 20 -5.04 17.65 -15.65
CA VAL A 20 -6.47 17.30 -15.78
C VAL A 20 -6.66 15.80 -16.13
N ALA A 21 -5.77 15.24 -16.94
CA ALA A 21 -5.84 13.86 -17.40
C ALA A 21 -5.35 12.82 -16.37
N SER A 22 -4.40 13.17 -15.48
CA SER A 22 -3.89 12.28 -14.43
C SER A 22 -4.70 12.36 -13.13
N ASN A 23 -5.32 13.50 -12.83
CA ASN A 23 -5.86 13.81 -11.51
C ASN A 23 -7.32 13.34 -11.24
N GLY A 24 -8.11 12.99 -12.26
CA GLY A 24 -9.40 12.31 -12.08
C GLY A 24 -10.23 12.79 -10.87
N SER A 25 -10.51 14.09 -10.76
CA SER A 25 -11.31 14.73 -9.70
C SER A 25 -10.84 14.57 -8.23
N ARG A 26 -9.61 14.09 -7.96
CA ARG A 26 -9.17 13.74 -6.59
C ARG A 26 -8.82 14.94 -5.71
N PHE A 27 -7.90 15.80 -6.16
CA PHE A 27 -7.46 16.93 -5.34
C PHE A 27 -8.40 18.13 -5.52
N ARG A 28 -8.92 18.65 -4.41
CA ARG A 28 -9.88 19.76 -4.36
C ARG A 28 -9.22 21.12 -4.46
N SER A 29 -7.89 21.18 -4.33
CA SER A 29 -7.09 22.39 -4.47
C SER A 29 -5.68 22.09 -5.02
N SER A 30 -5.02 23.13 -5.54
CA SER A 30 -3.60 23.08 -5.93
C SER A 30 -2.67 22.80 -4.75
N GLU A 31 -3.07 23.20 -3.54
CA GLU A 31 -2.33 22.97 -2.30
C GLU A 31 -2.38 21.50 -1.86
N GLU A 32 -3.53 20.84 -1.98
CA GLU A 32 -3.66 19.40 -1.71
C GLU A 32 -2.80 18.58 -2.67
N TYR A 33 -2.81 18.94 -3.97
CA TYR A 33 -1.93 18.31 -4.96
C TYR A 33 -0.45 18.54 -4.65
N ARG A 34 -0.07 19.77 -4.26
CA ARG A 34 1.30 20.08 -3.85
C ARG A 34 1.76 19.24 -2.66
N ASN A 35 0.92 19.11 -1.64
CA ASN A 35 1.23 18.31 -0.44
C ASN A 35 1.42 16.83 -0.78
N TYR A 36 0.57 16.28 -1.66
CA TYR A 36 0.75 14.93 -2.18
C TYR A 36 2.03 14.79 -3.03
N LEU A 37 2.23 15.71 -3.99
CA LEU A 37 3.37 15.70 -4.92
C LEU A 37 4.70 15.74 -4.17
N TYR A 38 4.74 16.49 -3.06
CA TYR A 38 5.92 16.67 -2.21
C TYR A 38 5.92 15.84 -0.93
N SER A 39 5.02 14.86 -0.80
CA SER A 39 5.02 13.99 0.36
C SER A 39 6.32 13.18 0.43
N THR A 40 6.82 12.93 1.64
CA THR A 40 8.08 12.21 1.86
C THR A 40 7.97 10.78 1.35
N GLU A 41 6.83 10.14 1.56
CA GLU A 41 6.53 8.76 1.14
C GLU A 41 6.62 8.61 -0.38
N ARG A 42 6.24 9.65 -1.14
CA ARG A 42 6.34 9.67 -2.60
C ARG A 42 7.76 10.01 -3.07
N LEU A 43 8.33 11.09 -2.54
CA LEU A 43 9.60 11.62 -3.02
C LEU A 43 10.80 10.75 -2.62
N ASP A 44 10.79 10.09 -1.46
CA ASP A 44 11.91 9.25 -1.06
C ASP A 44 12.08 8.02 -1.97
N VAL A 45 10.98 7.35 -2.34
CA VAL A 45 11.01 6.23 -3.31
C VAL A 45 11.52 6.69 -4.67
N ARG A 46 11.04 7.83 -5.17
CA ARG A 46 11.50 8.40 -6.45
C ARG A 46 12.96 8.82 -6.41
N CYS A 47 13.42 9.38 -5.29
CA CYS A 47 14.83 9.70 -5.11
C CYS A 47 15.68 8.45 -5.18
N GLU A 48 15.31 7.40 -4.45
CA GLU A 48 16.06 6.14 -4.47
C GLU A 48 16.15 5.58 -5.89
N ILE A 49 15.03 5.46 -6.60
CA ILE A 49 15.01 4.94 -7.97
C ILE A 49 15.83 5.83 -8.91
N PHE A 50 15.56 7.14 -8.91
CA PHE A 50 16.17 8.07 -9.84
C PHE A 50 17.68 8.15 -9.65
N PHE A 51 18.11 8.42 -8.42
CA PHE A 51 19.51 8.74 -8.13
C PHE A 51 20.38 7.50 -7.97
N ASP A 52 19.85 6.42 -7.37
CA ASP A 52 20.66 5.27 -7.01
C ASP A 52 20.58 4.14 -8.06
N VAL A 53 19.68 4.28 -9.04
CA VAL A 53 19.50 3.27 -10.09
C VAL A 53 19.44 3.88 -11.49
N SER A 54 18.51 4.82 -11.74
CA SER A 54 18.26 5.34 -13.09
C SER A 54 19.43 6.15 -13.65
N LEU A 55 19.98 7.12 -12.90
CA LEU A 55 21.15 7.90 -13.33
C LEU A 55 22.43 7.06 -13.51
N PRO A 56 22.80 6.15 -12.58
CA PRO A 56 23.89 5.20 -12.80
C PRO A 56 23.67 4.32 -14.05
N GLN A 57 22.45 3.84 -14.27
CA GLN A 57 22.10 3.02 -15.45
C GLN A 57 22.23 3.83 -16.75
N LEU A 58 21.81 5.10 -16.75
CA LEU A 58 22.00 6.00 -17.89
C LEU A 58 23.48 6.27 -18.17
N THR A 59 24.31 6.36 -17.13
CA THR A 59 25.78 6.48 -17.29
C THR A 59 26.34 5.31 -18.09
N LEU A 60 25.92 4.07 -17.76
CA LEU A 60 26.31 2.88 -18.52
C LEU A 60 25.79 2.95 -19.96
N ALA A 61 24.50 3.25 -20.11
CA ALA A 61 23.83 3.24 -21.41
C ALA A 61 24.39 4.29 -22.38
N SER A 62 24.77 5.47 -21.89
CA SER A 62 25.30 6.56 -22.72
C SER A 62 26.77 6.40 -23.13
N THR A 63 27.41 5.28 -22.79
CA THR A 63 28.82 5.04 -23.15
C THR A 63 29.00 5.11 -24.67
N GLY A 64 29.88 6.00 -25.11
CA GLY A 64 30.22 6.17 -26.53
C GLY A 64 29.24 7.02 -27.34
N VAL A 65 28.29 7.69 -26.70
CA VAL A 65 27.42 8.69 -27.34
C VAL A 65 27.50 10.04 -26.64
N GLU A 66 27.19 11.10 -27.36
CA GLU A 66 27.07 12.43 -26.77
C GLU A 66 25.67 12.58 -26.15
N TYR A 67 25.61 12.88 -24.87
CA TYR A 67 24.35 12.85 -24.13
C TYR A 67 24.27 13.99 -23.11
N ARG A 68 23.08 14.60 -23.03
CA ARG A 68 22.65 15.47 -21.94
C ARG A 68 21.27 15.08 -21.47
N HIS A 69 21.04 15.15 -20.16
CA HIS A 69 19.77 14.84 -19.53
C HIS A 69 19.28 16.04 -18.74
N VAL A 70 18.19 16.63 -19.19
CA VAL A 70 17.59 17.81 -18.56
C VAL A 70 16.61 17.36 -17.48
N VAL A 71 16.84 17.79 -16.25
CA VAL A 71 15.94 17.53 -15.13
C VAL A 71 15.24 18.81 -14.73
N SER A 72 13.96 18.90 -15.09
CA SER A 72 13.12 20.04 -14.72
C SER A 72 12.49 19.80 -13.35
N TYR A 73 12.63 20.76 -12.44
CA TYR A 73 12.03 20.72 -11.10
C TYR A 73 11.56 22.11 -10.65
N SER A 74 10.58 22.16 -9.74
CA SER A 74 10.00 23.42 -9.28
C SER A 74 10.86 24.07 -8.19
N GLU A 75 10.88 25.41 -8.16
CA GLU A 75 11.50 26.19 -7.07
C GLU A 75 10.96 25.83 -5.68
N SER A 76 9.73 25.34 -5.63
CA SER A 76 9.04 24.91 -4.41
C SER A 76 9.34 23.50 -3.94
N LEU A 77 10.11 22.71 -4.70
CA LEU A 77 10.52 21.38 -4.28
C LEU A 77 11.18 21.45 -2.89
N PRO A 78 10.91 20.56 -1.93
CA PRO A 78 11.51 20.68 -0.61
C PRO A 78 13.05 20.69 -0.66
N ALA A 79 13.68 21.49 0.21
CA ALA A 79 15.12 21.77 0.15
C ALA A 79 16.01 20.51 0.25
N LYS A 80 15.54 19.45 0.94
CA LYS A 80 16.20 18.14 0.99
C LYS A 80 16.46 17.60 -0.42
N TYR A 81 15.46 17.65 -1.29
CA TYR A 81 15.50 17.08 -2.63
C TYR A 81 16.20 18.00 -3.64
N GLN A 82 16.05 19.32 -3.51
CA GLN A 82 16.84 20.27 -4.31
C GLN A 82 18.35 20.05 -4.11
N LYS A 83 18.80 19.91 -2.86
CA LYS A 83 20.20 19.61 -2.56
C LYS A 83 20.67 18.29 -3.16
N ARG A 84 19.81 17.27 -3.20
CA ARG A 84 20.14 15.98 -3.82
C ARG A 84 20.29 16.10 -5.34
N LEU A 85 19.45 16.88 -6.01
CA LEU A 85 19.58 17.21 -7.44
C LEU A 85 20.89 17.95 -7.72
N GLU A 86 21.21 18.99 -6.96
CA GLU A 86 22.47 19.74 -7.07
C GLU A 86 23.70 18.88 -6.80
N GLN A 87 23.58 17.85 -5.95
CA GLN A 87 24.62 16.86 -5.76
C GLN A 87 24.74 15.95 -6.99
N ALA A 88 23.62 15.46 -7.53
CA ALA A 88 23.60 14.61 -8.71
C ALA A 88 24.21 15.30 -9.95
N GLU A 89 23.96 16.59 -10.14
CA GLU A 89 24.57 17.37 -11.25
C GLU A 89 26.10 17.39 -11.17
N ARG A 90 26.67 17.35 -9.96
CA ARG A 90 28.11 17.24 -9.74
C ARG A 90 28.64 15.82 -9.92
N GLU A 91 27.80 14.82 -9.71
CA GLU A 91 28.15 13.39 -9.83
C GLU A 91 28.06 12.90 -11.28
N PHE A 92 27.10 13.40 -12.06
CA PHE A 92 26.79 12.94 -13.41
C PHE A 92 26.99 14.07 -14.43
N GLU A 93 28.08 14.01 -15.21
CA GLU A 93 28.46 15.06 -16.17
C GLU A 93 27.40 15.35 -17.26
N PHE A 94 26.57 14.35 -17.59
CA PHE A 94 25.50 14.52 -18.58
C PHE A 94 24.29 15.27 -18.02
N LEU A 95 24.15 15.40 -16.70
CA LEU A 95 22.96 15.96 -16.06
C LEU A 95 22.97 17.49 -16.15
N VAL A 96 21.82 18.08 -16.46
CA VAL A 96 21.62 19.53 -16.50
C VAL A 96 20.35 19.85 -15.73
N LEU A 97 20.45 20.68 -14.70
CA LEU A 97 19.31 21.09 -13.90
C LEU A 97 18.57 22.29 -14.54
N ASP A 98 17.25 22.16 -14.65
CA ASP A 98 16.36 23.21 -15.12
C ASP A 98 15.36 23.56 -14.01
N ARG A 99 15.74 24.56 -13.20
CA ARG A 99 14.91 25.06 -12.10
C ARG A 99 13.82 25.98 -12.64
N GLN A 100 12.55 25.62 -12.45
CA GLN A 100 11.40 26.36 -12.97
C GLN A 100 10.62 27.04 -11.84
N SER A 101 10.29 28.33 -12.00
CA SER A 101 9.33 29.00 -11.12
C SER A 101 7.90 28.53 -11.43
N GLU A 102 7.02 28.59 -10.44
CA GLU A 102 5.65 28.10 -10.57
C GLU A 102 4.88 28.88 -11.65
N GLY A 103 4.36 28.18 -12.65
CA GLY A 103 3.62 28.79 -13.76
C GLY A 103 4.50 29.44 -14.85
N SER A 104 5.84 29.39 -14.74
CA SER A 104 6.74 29.78 -15.81
C SER A 104 7.32 28.57 -16.56
N THR A 105 7.80 28.81 -17.77
CA THR A 105 8.73 27.92 -18.45
C THR A 105 10.14 28.44 -18.17
N GLY A 106 10.94 27.69 -17.39
CA GLY A 106 12.37 27.96 -17.21
C GLY A 106 13.16 27.83 -18.51
N SER A 107 14.47 27.61 -18.44
CA SER A 107 15.27 27.34 -19.65
C SER A 107 14.83 26.03 -20.27
N SER A 108 13.97 26.12 -21.28
CA SER A 108 13.31 24.95 -21.84
C SER A 108 14.35 23.98 -22.41
N SER A 109 14.10 22.67 -22.32
CA SER A 109 14.94 21.63 -22.93
C SER A 109 15.27 21.91 -24.41
N LEU A 110 14.44 22.72 -25.10
CA LEU A 110 14.68 23.22 -26.45
C LEU A 110 15.88 24.18 -26.55
N GLU A 111 16.06 25.09 -25.59
CA GLU A 111 17.20 26.00 -25.56
C GLU A 111 18.50 25.23 -25.38
N ILE A 112 18.51 24.27 -24.46
CA ILE A 112 19.64 23.37 -24.21
C ILE A 112 19.93 22.55 -25.48
N ALA A 113 18.91 21.96 -26.11
CA ALA A 113 19.06 21.23 -27.36
C ALA A 113 19.63 22.13 -28.48
N LYS A 114 19.18 23.39 -28.57
CA LYS A 114 19.67 24.36 -29.56
C LYS A 114 21.14 24.74 -29.30
N GLN A 115 21.56 24.88 -28.05
CA GLN A 115 22.97 25.16 -27.72
C GLN A 115 23.91 24.00 -28.10
N ILE A 116 23.43 22.76 -28.01
CA ILE A 116 24.25 21.56 -28.25
C ILE A 116 24.22 21.12 -29.72
N PHE A 117 23.06 21.21 -30.38
CA PHE A 117 22.83 20.66 -31.72
C PHE A 117 22.40 21.69 -32.76
N GLY A 118 22.20 22.95 -32.37
CA GLY A 118 21.78 24.03 -33.27
C GLY A 118 22.93 24.65 -34.07
N PRO A 119 22.61 25.57 -34.99
CA PRO A 119 23.60 26.26 -35.83
C PRO A 119 24.50 27.23 -35.05
N ASP A 120 24.00 27.76 -33.94
CA ASP A 120 24.67 28.80 -33.12
C ASP A 120 25.51 28.20 -31.96
N GLY A 121 25.63 26.87 -31.90
CA GLY A 121 26.44 26.17 -30.90
C GLY A 121 27.96 26.33 -31.14
N SER A 122 28.77 25.79 -30.22
CA SER A 122 30.25 25.85 -30.31
C SER A 122 30.81 25.16 -31.56
N GLU A 123 30.08 24.18 -32.09
CA GLU A 123 30.31 23.53 -33.38
C GLU A 123 28.99 23.63 -34.17
N ASN A 124 28.97 24.28 -35.33
CA ASN A 124 27.75 24.38 -36.15
C ASN A 124 27.31 22.97 -36.60
N ARG A 125 26.22 22.49 -36.02
CA ARG A 125 25.70 21.12 -36.21
C ARG A 125 24.35 21.09 -36.92
N ALA A 126 23.97 22.17 -37.61
CA ALA A 126 22.79 22.20 -38.46
C ALA A 126 22.80 21.01 -39.45
N GLY A 127 21.64 20.37 -39.61
CA GLY A 127 21.47 19.17 -40.43
C GLY A 127 21.94 17.86 -39.78
N THR A 128 22.43 17.91 -38.53
CA THR A 128 22.79 16.69 -37.78
C THR A 128 21.59 16.18 -36.99
N PRO A 129 21.09 14.96 -37.26
CA PRO A 129 19.99 14.38 -36.51
C PRO A 129 20.45 13.96 -35.10
N PHE A 130 19.56 14.12 -34.12
CA PHE A 130 19.77 13.72 -32.73
C PHE A 130 18.50 13.09 -32.16
N GLY A 131 18.66 12.30 -31.10
CA GLY A 131 17.55 11.67 -30.40
C GLY A 131 17.04 12.52 -29.25
N TRP A 132 15.73 12.63 -29.07
CA TRP A 132 15.14 13.33 -27.92
C TRP A 132 14.02 12.51 -27.28
N PHE A 133 14.24 12.03 -26.06
CA PHE A 133 13.31 11.17 -25.34
C PHE A 133 12.96 11.70 -23.95
N ARG A 134 11.85 11.20 -23.39
CA ARG A 134 11.46 11.41 -22.00
C ARG A 134 11.68 10.13 -21.18
N LEU A 135 12.09 10.31 -19.94
CA LEU A 135 12.16 9.27 -18.92
C LEU A 135 11.61 9.84 -17.60
N ASP A 136 10.66 9.15 -16.99
CA ASP A 136 10.14 9.54 -15.68
C ASP A 136 11.15 9.17 -14.57
N ASP A 137 11.04 9.83 -13.41
CA ASP A 137 12.00 9.71 -12.30
C ASP A 137 11.91 8.35 -11.55
N ASP A 138 10.92 7.53 -11.88
CA ASP A 138 10.68 6.20 -11.33
C ASP A 138 10.88 5.05 -12.33
N ASP A 139 11.40 5.32 -13.54
CA ASP A 139 11.60 4.30 -14.58
C ASP A 139 13.06 4.20 -15.05
N LEU A 140 13.39 3.12 -15.78
CA LEU A 140 14.74 2.87 -16.31
C LEU A 140 14.75 2.51 -17.79
N LEU A 141 15.89 2.82 -18.42
CA LEU A 141 16.25 2.36 -19.76
C LEU A 141 17.35 1.31 -19.70
N SER A 142 17.32 0.36 -20.64
CA SER A 142 18.32 -0.70 -20.74
C SER A 142 19.73 -0.16 -20.99
N ALA A 143 20.75 -0.93 -20.60
CA ALA A 143 22.16 -0.61 -20.76
C ALA A 143 22.60 -0.48 -22.23
N ASP A 144 21.82 -1.03 -23.17
CA ASP A 144 22.05 -0.86 -24.61
C ASP A 144 21.00 0.03 -25.29
N TYR A 145 20.20 0.82 -24.53
CA TYR A 145 19.14 1.67 -25.07
C TYR A 145 19.61 2.59 -26.18
N PHE A 146 20.72 3.32 -25.97
CA PHE A 146 21.24 4.26 -26.96
C PHE A 146 21.71 3.52 -28.22
N GLN A 147 22.33 2.35 -28.06
CA GLN A 147 22.82 1.49 -29.15
C GLN A 147 21.66 0.88 -29.95
N GLN A 148 20.55 0.57 -29.29
CA GLN A 148 19.30 0.16 -29.95
C GLN A 148 18.70 1.32 -30.78
N MET A 149 18.82 2.56 -30.31
CA MET A 149 18.26 3.75 -30.97
C MET A 149 19.11 4.32 -32.11
N LEU A 150 20.44 4.24 -32.00
CA LEU A 150 21.40 4.84 -32.95
C LEU A 150 21.09 4.54 -34.43
N PRO A 151 20.75 3.30 -34.85
CA PRO A 151 20.45 3.01 -36.25
C PRO A 151 19.27 3.80 -36.84
N TYR A 152 18.39 4.31 -35.97
CA TYR A 152 17.18 5.02 -36.37
C TYR A 152 17.34 6.54 -36.36
N ILE A 153 18.39 7.07 -35.74
CA ILE A 153 18.67 8.51 -35.74
C ILE A 153 19.36 8.82 -37.06
N THR A 154 18.59 9.21 -38.07
CA THR A 154 19.10 9.58 -39.39
C THR A 154 18.37 10.80 -39.89
N ALA A 155 18.97 11.53 -40.84
CA ALA A 155 18.31 12.70 -41.43
C ALA A 155 17.01 12.30 -42.15
N ALA A 156 16.95 11.09 -42.74
CA ALA A 156 15.76 10.56 -43.38
C ALA A 156 14.61 10.27 -42.39
N ASN A 157 14.94 10.03 -41.12
CA ASN A 157 13.97 9.77 -40.07
C ASN A 157 13.67 11.02 -39.23
N ALA A 158 14.21 12.21 -39.55
CA ALA A 158 13.91 13.44 -38.83
C ALA A 158 12.39 13.72 -38.87
N GLY A 159 11.79 14.00 -37.71
CA GLY A 159 10.35 14.14 -37.56
C GLY A 159 9.59 12.83 -37.29
N MET A 160 10.28 11.69 -37.24
CA MET A 160 9.69 10.39 -36.84
C MET A 160 9.86 10.12 -35.35
N GLN A 161 9.06 9.20 -34.83
CA GLN A 161 9.24 8.61 -33.50
C GLN A 161 9.80 7.19 -33.58
N VAL A 162 10.56 6.78 -32.57
CA VAL A 162 11.05 5.40 -32.41
C VAL A 162 10.56 4.85 -31.08
N SER A 163 9.80 3.77 -31.15
CA SER A 163 9.29 3.04 -30.00
C SER A 163 10.02 1.70 -29.87
N LEU A 164 10.74 1.52 -28.76
CA LEU A 164 11.22 0.20 -28.37
C LEU A 164 10.11 -0.50 -27.55
N GLY A 165 9.35 -1.38 -28.20
CA GLY A 165 8.07 -1.89 -27.67
C GLY A 165 8.18 -3.04 -26.67
N THR A 166 9.36 -3.62 -26.46
CA THR A 166 9.55 -4.71 -25.47
C THR A 166 10.43 -4.24 -24.31
N GLY A 167 9.93 -4.38 -23.10
CA GLY A 167 10.66 -4.10 -21.87
C GLY A 167 10.26 -5.07 -20.76
N LEU A 168 10.46 -4.61 -19.53
CA LEU A 168 10.08 -5.31 -18.32
C LEU A 168 9.12 -4.47 -17.50
N THR A 169 8.34 -5.13 -16.65
CA THR A 169 7.68 -4.48 -15.52
C THR A 169 7.92 -5.28 -14.25
N ALA A 170 8.11 -4.60 -13.14
CA ALA A 170 8.42 -5.19 -11.84
C ALA A 170 7.86 -4.34 -10.70
N LEU A 171 7.60 -4.98 -9.56
CA LEU A 171 7.23 -4.28 -8.33
C LEU A 171 8.46 -3.70 -7.65
N VAL A 172 8.32 -2.56 -6.97
CA VAL A 172 9.34 -1.97 -6.11
C VAL A 172 8.85 -1.97 -4.67
N GLU A 173 9.70 -2.45 -3.77
CA GLU A 173 9.49 -2.39 -2.33
C GLU A 173 10.85 -2.48 -1.62
N ASP A 174 11.07 -1.62 -0.61
CA ASP A 174 12.32 -1.53 0.16
C ASP A 174 13.59 -1.52 -0.72
N GLY A 175 13.56 -0.73 -1.79
CA GLY A 175 14.70 -0.56 -2.70
C GLY A 175 15.02 -1.75 -3.60
N ARG A 176 14.16 -2.77 -3.63
CA ARG A 176 14.34 -4.01 -4.42
C ARG A 176 13.25 -4.20 -5.45
N PHE A 177 13.59 -4.94 -6.50
CA PHE A 177 12.71 -5.22 -7.64
C PHE A 177 12.23 -6.67 -7.62
N TYR A 178 10.94 -6.86 -7.88
CA TYR A 178 10.32 -8.17 -7.72
C TYR A 178 9.34 -8.50 -8.84
N ASN A 179 9.10 -9.80 -8.98
CA ASN A 179 8.09 -10.36 -9.89
C ASN A 179 8.21 -9.85 -11.34
N PRO A 180 9.41 -9.87 -11.96
CA PRO A 180 9.59 -9.32 -13.29
C PRO A 180 8.69 -10.01 -14.31
N ARG A 181 8.16 -9.20 -15.23
CA ARG A 181 7.35 -9.63 -16.36
C ARG A 181 7.81 -8.97 -17.64
N ILE A 182 7.78 -9.71 -18.74
CA ILE A 182 8.02 -9.16 -20.08
C ILE A 182 6.85 -8.27 -20.45
N SER A 183 7.10 -6.98 -20.58
CA SER A 183 6.11 -6.00 -21.01
C SER A 183 6.25 -5.75 -22.50
N TYR A 184 5.22 -6.04 -23.28
CA TYR A 184 5.10 -5.54 -24.65
C TYR A 184 4.15 -4.36 -24.64
N SER A 185 4.68 -3.14 -24.74
CA SER A 185 3.91 -1.90 -24.72
C SER A 185 4.49 -0.89 -25.71
N PRO A 186 4.17 -1.01 -27.01
CA PRO A 186 4.51 -0.02 -28.02
C PRO A 186 4.02 1.38 -27.61
N MET A 187 4.82 2.40 -27.94
CA MET A 187 4.56 3.81 -27.65
C MET A 187 4.41 4.13 -26.15
N ILE A 188 4.92 3.28 -25.25
CA ILE A 188 5.01 3.60 -23.83
C ILE A 188 5.87 4.85 -23.64
N ALA A 189 5.49 5.74 -22.71
CA ALA A 189 6.19 6.99 -22.45
C ALA A 189 7.52 6.81 -21.66
N ILE A 190 8.20 5.68 -21.83
CA ILE A 190 9.47 5.35 -21.19
C ILE A 190 10.51 5.22 -22.29
N GLY A 191 11.27 6.30 -22.52
CA GLY A 191 12.26 6.34 -23.60
C GLY A 191 11.66 6.37 -25.01
N LEU A 192 10.41 6.82 -25.18
CA LEU A 192 9.85 7.07 -26.51
C LEU A 192 10.66 8.19 -27.19
N LEU A 193 11.41 7.84 -28.22
CA LEU A 193 12.37 8.74 -28.85
C LEU A 193 11.71 9.52 -29.98
N ARG A 194 11.99 10.82 -30.01
CA ARG A 194 11.76 11.70 -31.15
C ARG A 194 13.07 11.84 -31.91
N VAL A 195 13.07 11.61 -33.22
CA VAL A 195 14.22 11.92 -34.08
C VAL A 195 14.11 13.37 -34.51
N CYS A 196 15.05 14.18 -34.04
CA CYS A 196 15.03 15.63 -34.18
C CYS A 196 16.21 16.11 -35.03
N MET A 197 16.08 17.28 -35.66
CA MET A 197 17.16 17.91 -36.42
C MET A 197 16.93 19.41 -36.51
N PHE A 198 17.98 20.22 -36.31
CA PHE A 198 17.90 21.65 -36.63
C PHE A 198 18.23 21.85 -38.10
N ASP A 199 17.45 22.66 -38.81
CA ASP A 199 17.77 23.05 -40.18
C ASP A 199 18.81 24.19 -40.21
N GLY A 200 19.20 24.61 -41.42
CA GLY A 200 20.17 25.69 -41.61
C GLY A 200 19.71 27.07 -41.13
N SER A 201 18.40 27.25 -40.85
CA SER A 201 17.83 28.46 -40.27
C SER A 201 17.75 28.41 -38.73
N GLY A 202 18.00 27.24 -38.15
CA GLY A 202 17.86 26.99 -36.72
C GLY A 202 16.44 26.59 -36.29
N GLU A 203 15.56 26.27 -37.23
CA GLU A 203 14.24 25.71 -36.95
C GLU A 203 14.37 24.22 -36.59
N LEU A 204 13.60 23.78 -35.57
CA LEU A 204 13.63 22.39 -35.11
C LEU A 204 12.62 21.54 -35.88
N ILE A 205 13.13 20.59 -36.66
CA ILE A 205 12.36 19.49 -37.24
C ILE A 205 12.16 18.43 -36.15
N ARG A 206 10.91 18.16 -35.77
CA ARG A 206 10.52 17.18 -34.76
C ARG A 206 9.10 16.64 -35.00
N PRO A 207 8.75 15.48 -34.44
CA PRO A 207 7.37 15.00 -34.41
C PRO A 207 6.43 15.99 -33.70
N ILE A 208 5.15 15.95 -34.07
CA ILE A 208 4.09 16.72 -33.40
C ILE A 208 3.88 16.16 -32.00
N GLU A 209 3.77 17.04 -31.00
CA GLU A 209 3.49 16.64 -29.61
C GLU A 209 2.03 16.21 -29.46
N VAL A 210 1.83 14.93 -29.16
CA VAL A 210 0.53 14.30 -28.91
C VAL A 210 0.65 13.32 -27.74
N PRO A 211 -0.46 12.91 -27.09
CA PRO A 211 -0.42 11.84 -26.10
C PRO A 211 0.30 10.61 -26.66
N HIS A 212 1.24 10.07 -25.88
CA HIS A 212 2.16 9.03 -26.36
C HIS A 212 1.42 7.81 -26.97
N ASN A 213 0.29 7.41 -26.40
CA ASN A 213 -0.55 6.29 -26.86
C ASN A 213 -1.31 6.54 -28.18
N GLN A 214 -1.16 7.73 -28.76
CA GLN A 214 -1.72 8.13 -30.06
C GLN A 214 -0.64 8.55 -31.05
N SER A 215 0.64 8.35 -30.71
CA SER A 215 1.78 8.77 -31.53
C SER A 215 1.66 8.31 -32.99
N ASP A 216 1.29 7.05 -33.21
CA ASP A 216 1.13 6.43 -34.52
C ASP A 216 0.00 7.03 -35.38
N ARG A 217 -0.93 7.78 -34.77
CA ARG A 217 -2.03 8.44 -35.49
C ARG A 217 -1.65 9.78 -36.08
N PHE A 218 -0.56 10.39 -35.60
CA PHE A 218 -0.16 11.75 -35.96
C PHE A 218 1.28 11.82 -36.50
N ASN A 219 2.15 10.91 -36.10
CA ASN A 219 3.55 10.89 -36.48
C ASN A 219 3.92 9.52 -37.09
N PRO A 220 4.76 9.47 -38.13
CA PRO A 220 5.37 8.22 -38.55
C PRO A 220 6.18 7.60 -37.41
N LEU A 221 5.92 6.32 -37.14
CA LEU A 221 6.50 5.59 -36.02
C LEU A 221 7.32 4.39 -36.51
N ILE A 222 8.53 4.27 -36.00
CA ILE A 222 9.37 3.07 -36.11
C ILE A 222 9.15 2.25 -34.84
N LEU A 223 8.70 1.00 -34.99
CA LEU A 223 8.57 0.06 -33.88
C LEU A 223 9.67 -1.00 -33.96
N ASP A 224 10.52 -1.07 -32.95
CA ASP A 224 11.45 -2.18 -32.74
C ASP A 224 11.12 -2.85 -31.41
N SER A 225 11.06 -4.17 -31.39
CA SER A 225 10.68 -4.95 -30.20
C SER A 225 11.54 -6.20 -30.06
N ARG A 226 12.71 -6.20 -30.70
CA ARG A 226 13.61 -7.37 -30.75
C ARG A 226 14.36 -7.60 -29.45
N LYS A 227 14.47 -6.58 -28.58
CA LYS A 227 15.21 -6.62 -27.32
C LYS A 227 14.41 -5.96 -26.19
N ILE A 228 14.79 -6.30 -24.96
CA ILE A 228 14.35 -5.62 -23.74
C ILE A 228 14.99 -4.23 -23.70
N SER A 229 14.19 -3.17 -23.60
CA SER A 229 14.67 -1.80 -23.74
C SER A 229 14.36 -0.87 -22.56
N TYR A 230 13.33 -1.16 -21.78
CA TYR A 230 12.88 -0.35 -20.65
C TYR A 230 12.48 -1.23 -19.45
N LEU A 231 12.51 -0.67 -18.25
CA LEU A 231 11.96 -1.29 -17.04
C LEU A 231 10.95 -0.33 -16.43
N TRP A 232 9.68 -0.74 -16.48
CA TRP A 232 8.55 -0.03 -15.91
C TRP A 232 8.32 -0.50 -14.46
N LEU A 233 8.82 0.29 -13.52
CA LEU A 233 8.71 -0.03 -12.09
C LEU A 233 7.31 0.26 -11.57
N ARG A 234 6.90 -0.43 -10.50
CA ARG A 234 5.53 -0.38 -9.97
C ARG A 234 5.55 -0.22 -8.46
N HIS A 235 5.08 0.94 -7.97
CA HIS A 235 4.99 1.25 -6.55
C HIS A 235 3.70 2.01 -6.20
N PRO A 236 3.24 1.98 -4.93
CA PRO A 236 1.94 2.54 -4.53
C PRO A 236 1.80 4.05 -4.78
N THR A 237 2.92 4.78 -4.76
CA THR A 237 2.95 6.24 -4.92
C THR A 237 3.02 6.70 -6.39
N GLN A 238 2.94 5.81 -7.37
CA GLN A 238 2.92 6.17 -8.80
C GLN A 238 1.64 6.87 -9.24
N ASP A 239 1.77 7.81 -10.18
CA ASP A 239 0.63 8.56 -10.71
C ASP A 239 -0.40 7.64 -11.41
N THR A 240 0.03 6.55 -12.04
CA THR A 240 -0.89 5.54 -12.60
C THR A 240 -1.62 4.71 -11.54
N ALA A 241 -1.06 4.58 -10.34
CA ALA A 241 -1.72 3.96 -9.19
C ALA A 241 -2.76 4.91 -8.58
N LEU A 242 -2.59 6.24 -8.70
CA LEU A 242 -3.54 7.23 -8.18
C LEU A 242 -4.91 7.21 -8.86
N ARG A 243 -5.01 6.76 -10.12
CA ARG A 243 -6.31 6.52 -10.79
C ARG A 243 -7.14 5.40 -10.12
N LYS A 244 -6.51 4.62 -9.24
CA LYS A 244 -7.10 3.48 -8.53
C LYS A 244 -7.18 3.73 -7.02
N ALA A 245 -7.13 5.00 -6.60
CA ALA A 245 -6.98 5.38 -5.20
C ALA A 245 -8.24 5.23 -4.32
N GLU A 246 -9.32 4.64 -4.83
CA GLU A 246 -10.42 4.16 -3.98
C GLU A 246 -10.01 2.94 -3.14
N TYR A 247 -8.87 2.33 -3.45
CA TYR A 247 -8.39 1.09 -2.86
C TYR A 247 -7.27 1.35 -1.84
N GLY A 248 -7.29 0.67 -0.68
CA GLY A 248 -6.22 0.68 0.32
C GLY A 248 -4.89 0.11 -0.21
N SER A 249 -3.77 0.27 0.51
CA SER A 249 -2.42 -0.16 0.07
C SER A 249 -2.36 -1.64 -0.36
N SER A 250 -3.02 -2.52 0.41
CA SER A 250 -3.12 -3.96 0.11
C SER A 250 -3.93 -4.25 -1.16
N GLU A 251 -5.01 -3.51 -1.40
CA GLU A 251 -5.83 -3.66 -2.61
C GLU A 251 -5.14 -3.06 -3.85
N GLN A 252 -4.37 -1.98 -3.68
CA GLN A 252 -3.52 -1.42 -4.73
C GLN A 252 -2.44 -2.42 -5.15
N LEU A 253 -1.81 -3.11 -4.19
CA LEU A 253 -0.86 -4.17 -4.46
C LEU A 253 -1.53 -5.36 -5.17
N GLU A 254 -2.70 -5.81 -4.70
CA GLU A 254 -3.46 -6.89 -5.33
C GLU A 254 -3.82 -6.56 -6.78
N GLN A 255 -4.33 -5.35 -7.04
CA GLN A 255 -4.69 -4.90 -8.37
C GLN A 255 -3.45 -4.70 -9.26
N THR A 256 -2.34 -4.23 -8.70
CA THR A 256 -1.07 -4.14 -9.42
C THR A 256 -0.56 -5.52 -9.81
N LEU A 257 -0.61 -6.50 -8.90
CA LEU A 257 -0.27 -7.89 -9.18
C LEU A 257 -1.21 -8.53 -10.21
N LYS A 258 -2.51 -8.21 -10.16
CA LYS A 258 -3.50 -8.61 -11.17
C LYS A 258 -3.14 -8.05 -12.54
N ASP A 259 -2.71 -6.79 -12.62
CA ASP A 259 -2.26 -6.18 -13.87
C ASP A 259 -0.95 -6.81 -14.37
N LEU A 260 0.02 -7.05 -13.48
CA LEU A 260 1.28 -7.72 -13.83
C LEU A 260 1.05 -9.13 -14.35
N SER A 261 0.02 -9.83 -13.86
CA SER A 261 -0.29 -11.20 -14.29
C SER A 261 -0.69 -11.30 -15.77
N ARG A 262 -1.06 -10.19 -16.42
CA ARG A 262 -1.35 -10.11 -17.86
C ARG A 262 -0.10 -10.21 -18.73
N PHE A 263 1.06 -9.88 -18.18
CA PHE A 263 2.33 -9.88 -18.89
C PHE A 263 3.01 -11.26 -18.80
N PRO A 264 3.67 -11.74 -19.87
CA PRO A 264 4.44 -12.97 -19.84
C PRO A 264 5.56 -12.95 -18.79
N ARG A 265 5.97 -14.11 -18.31
CA ARG A 265 7.10 -14.22 -17.38
C ARG A 265 8.42 -14.06 -18.09
N VAL A 266 9.39 -13.52 -17.36
CA VAL A 266 10.79 -13.61 -17.72
C VAL A 266 11.23 -15.06 -17.64
N LEU A 267 11.81 -15.57 -18.72
CA LEU A 267 12.27 -16.97 -18.83
C LEU A 267 13.74 -17.15 -18.41
N SER A 268 14.50 -16.05 -18.33
CA SER A 268 15.90 -16.04 -17.91
C SER A 268 16.22 -14.72 -17.21
N MET A 269 16.72 -14.79 -15.98
CA MET A 269 17.22 -13.59 -15.30
C MET A 269 18.52 -13.06 -15.91
N ASP A 270 19.25 -13.87 -16.67
CA ASP A 270 20.44 -13.40 -17.37
C ASP A 270 20.11 -12.32 -18.40
N ASP A 271 18.96 -12.42 -19.08
CA ASP A 271 18.49 -11.38 -20.00
C ASP A 271 18.18 -10.07 -19.27
N VAL A 272 17.66 -10.16 -18.04
CA VAL A 272 17.35 -9.00 -17.21
C VAL A 272 18.63 -8.34 -16.69
N VAL A 273 19.57 -9.13 -16.16
CA VAL A 273 20.86 -8.62 -15.67
C VAL A 273 21.69 -8.03 -16.81
N ARG A 274 21.63 -8.61 -18.02
CA ARG A 274 22.25 -8.01 -19.20
C ARG A 274 21.61 -6.68 -19.58
N ALA A 275 20.28 -6.60 -19.59
CA ALA A 275 19.58 -5.37 -19.96
C ALA A 275 19.70 -4.30 -18.88
N PHE A 276 19.72 -4.67 -17.61
CA PHE A 276 19.80 -3.77 -16.45
C PHE A 276 20.86 -4.29 -15.49
N PRO A 277 22.15 -4.00 -15.66
CA PRO A 277 23.18 -4.50 -14.74
C PRO A 277 23.00 -3.98 -13.31
N LEU A 278 22.72 -2.69 -13.16
CA LEU A 278 22.57 -2.04 -11.84
C LEU A 278 21.17 -2.24 -11.25
N GLY A 279 20.14 -2.33 -12.10
CA GLY A 279 18.80 -2.76 -11.67
C GLY A 279 18.73 -4.27 -11.40
N GLY A 280 19.56 -5.05 -12.09
CA GLY A 280 19.73 -6.51 -12.02
C GLY A 280 20.11 -6.99 -10.64
N GLU A 281 21.07 -6.29 -10.01
CA GLU A 281 21.51 -6.56 -8.64
C GLU A 281 20.41 -6.29 -7.59
N ARG A 282 19.42 -5.46 -7.93
CA ARG A 282 18.25 -5.17 -7.09
C ARG A 282 17.11 -6.16 -7.32
N PHE A 283 17.17 -7.00 -8.36
CA PHE A 283 16.21 -8.09 -8.54
C PHE A 283 16.49 -9.21 -7.55
N SER A 284 15.49 -9.50 -6.72
CA SER A 284 15.52 -10.60 -5.77
C SER A 284 14.60 -11.73 -6.26
N PRO A 285 15.02 -13.01 -6.18
CA PRO A 285 14.20 -14.15 -6.61
C PRO A 285 12.90 -14.26 -5.80
N ALA A 286 12.94 -13.85 -4.53
CA ALA A 286 11.79 -13.74 -3.66
C ALA A 286 11.34 -12.27 -3.56
N PRO A 287 10.04 -11.95 -3.79
CA PRO A 287 9.46 -10.74 -3.27
C PRO A 287 9.63 -10.69 -1.76
N ASN A 288 10.36 -9.67 -1.30
CA ASN A 288 10.24 -9.15 0.04
C ASN A 288 10.73 -10.06 1.19
N THR A 289 11.04 -9.41 2.30
CA THR A 289 11.22 -9.97 3.64
C THR A 289 9.90 -10.42 4.31
N ASP A 290 8.82 -10.61 3.52
CA ASP A 290 7.47 -11.01 3.97
C ASP A 290 6.93 -12.29 3.39
N LEU A 291 7.64 -12.87 2.44
CA LEU A 291 7.41 -14.25 2.08
C LEU A 291 7.84 -15.13 3.25
N THR A 292 6.85 -15.67 3.96
CA THR A 292 7.13 -16.70 4.97
C THR A 292 7.19 -18.02 4.25
N LEU A 293 8.29 -18.75 4.40
CA LEU A 293 8.38 -20.13 3.93
C LEU A 293 7.29 -20.95 4.64
N ILE A 294 6.32 -21.42 3.87
CA ILE A 294 5.19 -22.20 4.35
C ILE A 294 5.50 -23.69 4.26
N ALA A 295 6.06 -24.11 3.12
CA ALA A 295 6.40 -25.49 2.87
C ALA A 295 7.67 -25.58 2.06
N ALA A 296 8.51 -26.56 2.36
CA ALA A 296 9.69 -26.88 1.58
C ALA A 296 9.78 -28.39 1.40
N SER A 297 10.21 -28.81 0.22
CA SER A 297 10.58 -30.19 -0.04
C SER A 297 12.09 -30.36 0.07
N PRO A 298 12.59 -31.48 0.64
CA PRO A 298 13.94 -31.92 0.33
C PRO A 298 14.09 -32.28 -1.15
N ALA A 299 15.32 -32.42 -1.63
CA ALA A 299 15.59 -32.86 -3.00
C ALA A 299 14.99 -34.25 -3.27
N VAL A 300 14.21 -34.37 -4.34
CA VAL A 300 13.57 -35.61 -4.79
C VAL A 300 14.20 -36.05 -6.09
N SER A 301 14.87 -37.21 -6.07
CA SER A 301 15.64 -37.73 -7.21
C SER A 301 14.81 -38.26 -8.37
N GLY A 302 13.49 -38.42 -8.20
CA GLY A 302 12.56 -38.83 -9.25
C GLY A 302 11.11 -38.58 -8.86
N LEU A 303 10.37 -37.91 -9.74
CA LEU A 303 8.91 -37.74 -9.64
C LEU A 303 8.17 -38.90 -10.31
N ASP A 304 7.35 -39.62 -9.55
CA ASP A 304 6.48 -40.67 -10.07
C ASP A 304 5.11 -40.11 -10.51
N GLU A 305 4.12 -40.99 -10.75
CA GLU A 305 2.77 -40.57 -11.12
C GLU A 305 1.98 -39.93 -9.98
N GLN A 306 2.37 -40.09 -8.72
CA GLN A 306 1.73 -39.42 -7.59
C GLN A 306 2.31 -38.03 -7.38
N GLY A 307 3.56 -37.82 -7.79
CA GLY A 307 4.24 -36.52 -7.76
C GLY A 307 4.72 -36.12 -6.37
N LEU A 308 5.19 -34.88 -6.25
CA LEU A 308 5.61 -34.26 -5.00
C LEU A 308 4.50 -33.34 -4.51
N ARG A 309 3.93 -33.66 -3.36
CA ARG A 309 2.92 -32.84 -2.71
C ARG A 309 3.50 -32.12 -1.49
N LEU A 310 3.24 -30.83 -1.39
CA LEU A 310 3.58 -29.98 -0.27
C LEU A 310 2.29 -29.43 0.34
N GLU A 311 2.03 -29.75 1.60
CA GLU A 311 0.91 -29.18 2.34
C GLU A 311 1.24 -27.75 2.75
N THR A 312 0.34 -26.82 2.47
CA THR A 312 0.54 -25.38 2.72
C THR A 312 -0.22 -24.88 3.94
N GLY A 313 -1.05 -25.71 4.58
CA GLY A 313 -2.08 -25.22 5.51
C GLY A 313 -3.09 -24.34 4.77
N ARG A 314 -3.91 -23.52 5.44
CA ARG A 314 -4.83 -22.60 4.74
C ARG A 314 -4.11 -21.30 4.37
N THR A 315 -3.60 -21.23 3.15
CA THR A 315 -2.95 -20.02 2.62
C THR A 315 -3.85 -19.35 1.59
N ASP A 316 -4.13 -18.06 1.73
CA ASP A 316 -4.99 -17.30 0.81
C ASP A 316 -4.21 -16.23 0.03
N ARG A 317 -4.93 -15.46 -0.80
CA ARG A 317 -4.43 -14.32 -1.58
C ARG A 317 -3.20 -14.68 -2.42
N LEU A 318 -2.00 -14.32 -2.00
CA LEU A 318 -0.77 -14.48 -2.78
C LEU A 318 0.08 -15.62 -2.25
N ILE A 319 0.41 -16.54 -3.16
CA ILE A 319 1.27 -17.69 -2.90
C ILE A 319 2.38 -17.68 -3.93
N GLN A 320 3.63 -17.65 -3.46
CA GLN A 320 4.81 -17.78 -4.29
C GLN A 320 5.32 -19.21 -4.21
N VAL A 321 5.60 -19.84 -5.36
CA VAL A 321 6.21 -21.17 -5.44
C VAL A 321 7.50 -21.05 -6.24
N GLU A 322 8.60 -21.47 -5.63
CA GLU A 322 9.92 -21.59 -6.24
C GLU A 322 10.28 -23.06 -6.38
N ILE A 323 10.75 -23.45 -7.56
CA ILE A 323 11.05 -24.84 -7.90
C ILE A 323 12.32 -24.88 -8.73
N THR A 324 13.35 -25.57 -8.27
CA THR A 324 14.50 -25.94 -9.10
C THR A 324 14.32 -27.37 -9.56
N LEU A 325 14.30 -27.57 -10.88
CA LEU A 325 14.16 -28.87 -11.51
C LEU A 325 15.42 -29.20 -12.31
N ASP A 326 15.81 -30.47 -12.30
CA ASP A 326 16.78 -31.05 -13.21
C ASP A 326 16.05 -32.11 -14.06
N CYS A 327 15.96 -31.83 -15.35
CA CYS A 327 15.06 -32.51 -16.27
C CYS A 327 15.83 -33.28 -17.35
N GLY A 328 15.37 -34.48 -17.67
CA GLY A 328 15.92 -35.28 -18.77
C GLY A 328 15.70 -34.65 -20.17
N PRO A 329 16.32 -35.22 -21.22
CA PRO A 329 16.25 -34.70 -22.60
C PRO A 329 14.83 -34.65 -23.19
N GLU A 330 13.91 -35.45 -22.65
CA GLU A 330 12.51 -35.53 -23.06
C GLU A 330 11.63 -34.39 -22.51
N ALA A 331 12.22 -33.44 -21.78
CA ALA A 331 11.51 -32.35 -21.15
C ALA A 331 11.03 -31.30 -22.16
N GLY A 332 9.73 -31.03 -22.13
CA GLY A 332 9.10 -30.02 -22.96
C GLY A 332 7.91 -29.33 -22.29
N ALA A 333 7.29 -28.42 -23.03
CA ALA A 333 6.10 -27.71 -22.58
C ALA A 333 4.94 -28.69 -22.31
N GLY A 334 4.26 -28.52 -21.17
CA GLY A 334 3.08 -29.32 -20.82
C GLY A 334 3.34 -30.74 -20.30
N ASN A 335 4.60 -31.15 -20.07
CA ASN A 335 4.89 -32.50 -19.55
C ASN A 335 4.96 -32.59 -18.01
N ALA A 336 4.66 -31.50 -17.30
CA ALA A 336 4.43 -31.51 -15.87
C ALA A 336 3.33 -30.53 -15.48
N LEU A 337 2.71 -30.78 -14.33
CA LEU A 337 1.69 -29.92 -13.74
C LEU A 337 2.17 -29.36 -12.40
N LEU A 338 1.73 -28.14 -12.14
CA LEU A 338 1.61 -27.57 -10.82
C LEU A 338 0.13 -27.59 -10.42
N GLY A 339 -0.28 -28.60 -9.64
CA GLY A 339 -1.60 -28.74 -9.05
C GLY A 339 -1.74 -27.95 -7.74
N LEU A 340 -2.97 -27.56 -7.43
CA LEU A 340 -3.35 -26.82 -6.24
C LEU A 340 -4.56 -27.50 -5.59
N GLY A 341 -4.43 -27.89 -4.33
CA GLY A 341 -5.59 -28.15 -3.48
C GLY A 341 -6.21 -26.81 -3.07
N LEU A 342 -7.42 -26.50 -3.54
CA LEU A 342 -8.12 -25.26 -3.19
C LEU A 342 -9.41 -25.57 -2.44
N VAL A 343 -9.68 -24.78 -1.40
CA VAL A 343 -10.90 -24.84 -0.57
C VAL A 343 -11.52 -23.46 -0.40
N ASP A 344 -12.82 -23.41 -0.10
CA ASP A 344 -13.53 -22.17 0.25
C ASP A 344 -13.35 -21.76 1.73
N SER A 345 -14.07 -20.72 2.17
CA SER A 345 -14.04 -20.21 3.55
C SER A 345 -14.45 -21.26 4.59
N GLU A 346 -15.34 -22.18 4.23
CA GLU A 346 -15.81 -23.28 5.08
C GLU A 346 -14.85 -24.49 5.05
N GLY A 347 -13.83 -24.47 4.18
CA GLY A 347 -12.86 -25.54 4.02
C GLY A 347 -13.31 -26.64 3.05
N LYS A 348 -14.36 -26.41 2.26
CA LYS A 348 -14.85 -27.37 1.27
C LYS A 348 -14.02 -27.27 -0.02
N PRO A 349 -13.61 -28.39 -0.64
CA PRO A 349 -12.87 -28.38 -1.90
C PRO A 349 -13.62 -27.66 -3.03
N LEU A 350 -12.91 -26.78 -3.75
CA LEU A 350 -13.47 -26.09 -4.91
C LEU A 350 -13.61 -27.07 -6.09
N GLY A 351 -14.85 -27.28 -6.52
CA GLY A 351 -15.20 -28.09 -7.68
C GLY A 351 -15.08 -27.32 -9.01
N PRO A 352 -15.31 -28.01 -10.15
CA PRO A 352 -15.09 -27.46 -11.49
C PRO A 352 -15.96 -26.25 -11.84
N ASP A 353 -17.14 -26.11 -11.24
CA ASP A 353 -18.12 -25.08 -11.60
C ASP A 353 -18.03 -23.82 -10.71
N VAL A 354 -17.43 -23.96 -9.52
CA VAL A 354 -17.31 -22.86 -8.56
C VAL A 354 -16.15 -21.96 -8.97
N MET A 355 -16.43 -20.71 -9.32
CA MET A 355 -15.44 -19.70 -9.73
C MET A 355 -14.55 -20.11 -10.92
N ARG A 356 -15.01 -21.05 -11.76
CA ARG A 356 -14.26 -21.59 -12.90
C ARG A 356 -13.66 -20.53 -13.80
N GLU A 357 -14.50 -19.56 -14.20
CA GLU A 357 -14.09 -18.49 -15.11
C GLU A 357 -13.11 -17.53 -14.44
N GLU A 358 -13.31 -17.21 -13.16
CA GLU A 358 -12.39 -16.33 -12.42
C GLU A 358 -11.01 -16.98 -12.23
N LEU A 359 -10.97 -18.25 -11.82
CA LEU A 359 -9.72 -19.00 -11.67
C LEU A 359 -9.03 -19.19 -13.03
N ARG A 360 -9.79 -19.43 -14.10
CA ARG A 360 -9.27 -19.51 -15.48
C ARG A 360 -8.66 -18.20 -15.94
N GLN A 361 -9.31 -17.06 -15.67
CA GLN A 361 -8.76 -15.73 -15.97
C GLN A 361 -7.47 -15.45 -15.20
N ARG A 362 -7.33 -16.03 -14.01
CA ARG A 362 -6.09 -15.98 -13.21
C ARG A 362 -5.04 -16.98 -13.71
N GLY A 363 -5.37 -17.86 -14.66
CA GLY A 363 -4.48 -18.83 -15.29
C GLY A 363 -4.51 -20.24 -14.70
N LEU A 364 -5.48 -20.56 -13.83
CA LEU A 364 -5.69 -21.89 -13.26
C LEU A 364 -6.72 -22.67 -14.08
N LEU A 365 -6.33 -23.86 -14.55
CA LEU A 365 -7.23 -24.81 -15.19
C LEU A 365 -7.79 -25.79 -14.16
N TYR A 366 -8.80 -26.56 -14.54
CA TYR A 366 -9.34 -27.65 -13.73
C TYR A 366 -9.25 -28.97 -14.49
N SER A 367 -8.85 -30.04 -13.81
CA SER A 367 -8.82 -31.41 -14.31
C SER A 367 -9.75 -32.29 -13.50
N GLU A 368 -10.59 -33.06 -14.18
CA GLU A 368 -11.45 -34.09 -13.57
C GLU A 368 -10.68 -35.36 -13.20
N VAL A 369 -9.41 -35.48 -13.61
CA VAL A 369 -8.57 -36.62 -13.25
C VAL A 369 -8.34 -36.60 -11.73
N PRO A 370 -8.66 -37.70 -11.02
CA PRO A 370 -8.51 -37.77 -9.57
C PRO A 370 -7.10 -37.37 -9.11
N GLY A 371 -7.05 -36.52 -8.09
CA GLY A 371 -5.80 -36.04 -7.47
C GLY A 371 -5.12 -34.86 -8.15
N ILE A 372 -5.64 -34.32 -9.27
CA ILE A 372 -5.08 -33.13 -9.92
C ILE A 372 -5.86 -31.86 -9.51
N GLY A 373 -7.18 -31.85 -9.73
CA GLY A 373 -8.01 -30.69 -9.40
C GLY A 373 -7.61 -29.44 -10.18
N HIS A 374 -7.42 -28.31 -9.47
CA HIS A 374 -6.97 -27.06 -10.08
C HIS A 374 -5.47 -27.11 -10.38
N PHE A 375 -5.04 -26.69 -11.57
CA PHE A 375 -3.64 -26.82 -11.96
C PHE A 375 -3.18 -25.81 -13.02
N ARG A 376 -1.87 -25.76 -13.24
CA ARG A 376 -1.23 -25.16 -14.42
C ARG A 376 -0.18 -26.08 -14.99
N TYR A 377 0.15 -25.90 -16.26
CA TYR A 377 1.30 -26.57 -16.86
C TYR A 377 2.62 -25.94 -16.39
N LEU A 378 3.57 -26.79 -16.05
CA LEU A 378 4.98 -26.44 -15.89
C LEU A 378 5.68 -26.69 -17.23
N ASN A 379 6.25 -25.63 -17.82
CA ASN A 379 6.94 -25.71 -19.11
C ASN A 379 8.40 -26.10 -18.90
N LEU A 380 8.69 -27.39 -19.04
CA LEU A 380 10.00 -27.92 -18.75
C LEU A 380 11.01 -27.67 -19.88
N ARG A 381 12.29 -27.65 -19.52
CA ARG A 381 13.42 -27.64 -20.46
C ARG A 381 14.43 -28.71 -20.04
N PRO A 382 15.17 -29.32 -20.97
CA PRO A 382 16.26 -30.23 -20.62
C PRO A 382 17.34 -29.54 -19.77
N GLY A 383 17.89 -30.26 -18.80
CA GLY A 383 18.89 -29.77 -17.86
C GLY A 383 18.28 -29.09 -16.63
N GLN A 384 19.12 -28.36 -15.89
CA GLN A 384 18.71 -27.65 -14.68
C GLN A 384 18.04 -26.32 -15.00
N ALA A 385 16.90 -26.05 -14.37
CA ALA A 385 16.18 -24.78 -14.51
C ALA A 385 15.44 -24.41 -13.21
N ASP A 386 15.40 -23.10 -12.94
CA ASP A 386 14.62 -22.51 -11.88
C ASP A 386 13.26 -22.01 -12.40
N TYR A 387 12.22 -22.33 -11.66
CA TYR A 387 10.84 -21.96 -11.92
C TYR A 387 10.30 -21.16 -10.74
N SER A 388 9.81 -19.97 -11.02
CA SER A 388 9.24 -19.08 -10.02
C SER A 388 7.81 -18.70 -10.45
N THR A 389 6.85 -18.85 -9.53
CA THR A 389 5.44 -18.62 -9.82
C THR A 389 4.67 -18.01 -8.68
N THR A 390 4.00 -16.89 -8.94
CA THR A 390 3.02 -16.30 -8.04
C THR A 390 1.60 -16.72 -8.44
N LEU A 391 0.81 -17.14 -7.47
CA LEU A 391 -0.60 -17.48 -7.57
C LEU A 391 -1.38 -16.43 -6.77
N ASN A 392 -2.33 -15.75 -7.42
CA ASN A 392 -3.24 -14.80 -6.77
C ASN A 392 -4.64 -15.42 -6.72
N LEU A 393 -5.03 -15.91 -5.56
CA LEU A 393 -6.32 -16.53 -5.28
C LEU A 393 -7.39 -15.48 -4.96
N PRO A 394 -8.65 -15.70 -5.40
CA PRO A 394 -9.77 -14.84 -5.01
C PRO A 394 -9.97 -14.76 -3.48
N ARG A 395 -10.61 -13.70 -3.00
CA ARG A 395 -11.05 -13.62 -1.59
C ARG A 395 -11.94 -14.82 -1.24
N GLY A 396 -11.72 -15.38 -0.06
CA GLY A 396 -12.45 -16.57 0.41
C GLY A 396 -11.97 -17.89 -0.18
N VAL A 397 -10.93 -17.89 -1.04
CA VAL A 397 -10.31 -19.10 -1.58
C VAL A 397 -8.94 -19.33 -0.92
N PHE A 398 -8.73 -20.54 -0.42
CA PHE A 398 -7.52 -20.93 0.30
C PHE A 398 -6.85 -22.11 -0.42
N CYS A 399 -5.54 -22.05 -0.65
CA CYS A 399 -4.75 -23.19 -1.05
C CYS A 399 -4.32 -23.99 0.17
N THR A 400 -4.53 -25.30 0.11
CA THR A 400 -4.18 -26.29 1.13
C THR A 400 -2.96 -27.11 0.78
N SER A 401 -2.63 -27.20 -0.50
CA SER A 401 -1.47 -27.96 -0.96
C SER A 401 -1.05 -27.57 -2.37
N ILE A 402 0.25 -27.71 -2.65
CA ILE A 402 0.86 -27.64 -3.97
C ILE A 402 1.30 -29.03 -4.40
N LEU A 403 1.03 -29.40 -5.66
CA LEU A 403 1.41 -30.67 -6.25
C LEU A 403 2.28 -30.44 -7.48
N ILE A 404 3.47 -31.00 -7.53
CA ILE A 404 4.28 -31.10 -8.74
C ILE A 404 4.16 -32.52 -9.25
N ARG A 405 3.64 -32.69 -10.47
CA ARG A 405 3.38 -34.03 -11.02
C ARG A 405 3.80 -34.12 -12.47
N ARG A 406 4.38 -35.26 -12.85
CA ARG A 406 4.62 -35.60 -14.26
C ARG A 406 3.31 -35.73 -15.02
N TRP A 407 3.29 -35.29 -16.28
CA TRP A 407 2.11 -35.32 -17.12
C TRP A 407 2.39 -35.77 -18.54
N ASN A 408 1.56 -36.70 -19.02
CA ASN A 408 1.48 -37.10 -20.42
C ASN A 408 2.81 -37.54 -21.08
N ASN A 409 3.81 -37.93 -20.30
CA ASN A 409 5.06 -38.52 -20.77
C ASN A 409 5.66 -39.42 -19.69
N SER A 410 5.57 -40.74 -19.87
CA SER A 410 6.05 -41.73 -18.90
C SER A 410 7.57 -41.96 -18.94
N ALA A 411 8.25 -41.51 -19.99
CA ALA A 411 9.71 -41.57 -20.13
C ALA A 411 10.40 -40.34 -19.51
N LEU A 412 9.65 -39.29 -19.17
CA LEU A 412 10.19 -38.07 -18.60
C LEU A 412 10.77 -38.33 -17.20
N SER A 413 12.05 -37.99 -17.05
CA SER A 413 12.75 -37.91 -15.76
C SER A 413 12.77 -36.46 -15.27
N ILE A 414 12.25 -36.25 -14.06
CA ILE A 414 12.32 -34.96 -13.35
C ILE A 414 12.89 -35.23 -11.96
N ARG A 415 13.98 -34.55 -11.64
CA ARG A 415 14.50 -34.42 -10.28
C ARG A 415 14.12 -33.03 -9.76
N VAL A 416 13.48 -32.97 -8.60
CA VAL A 416 13.23 -31.70 -7.90
C VAL A 416 14.39 -31.47 -6.97
N THR A 417 15.27 -30.53 -7.26
CA THR A 417 16.40 -30.25 -6.35
C THR A 417 16.01 -29.32 -5.22
N ARG A 418 15.01 -28.45 -5.46
CA ARG A 418 14.44 -27.54 -4.48
C ARG A 418 12.98 -27.27 -4.84
N CYS A 419 12.08 -27.29 -3.86
CA CYS A 419 10.73 -26.77 -4.04
C CYS A 419 10.30 -26.11 -2.74
N GLU A 420 9.99 -24.82 -2.82
CA GLU A 420 9.63 -23.98 -1.69
C GLU A 420 8.36 -23.22 -2.03
N VAL A 421 7.42 -23.26 -1.10
CA VAL A 421 6.18 -22.52 -1.15
C VAL A 421 6.25 -21.47 -0.08
N PHE A 422 6.04 -20.24 -0.47
CA PHE A 422 5.98 -19.09 0.40
C PHE A 422 4.58 -18.51 0.33
N GLY A 423 4.01 -18.19 1.49
CA GLY A 423 2.86 -17.32 1.55
C GLY A 423 3.33 -15.90 1.70
N PHE A 424 2.61 -14.97 1.09
CA PHE A 424 2.77 -13.58 1.46
C PHE A 424 2.21 -13.41 2.86
N LYS A 425 3.05 -13.02 3.82
CA LYS A 425 2.52 -12.09 4.80
C LYS A 425 2.18 -10.84 4.04
N ILE A 426 0.98 -10.34 4.25
CA ILE A 426 0.79 -8.92 4.11
C ILE A 426 1.67 -8.33 5.22
N ARG A 427 2.80 -7.73 4.86
CA ARG A 427 3.23 -6.59 5.65
C ARG A 427 2.13 -5.58 5.46
N ASP A 428 1.29 -5.41 6.46
CA ASP A 428 1.03 -4.03 6.83
C ASP A 428 2.40 -3.43 7.07
N SER A 429 2.74 -2.40 6.30
CA SER A 429 3.97 -1.64 6.38
C SER A 429 4.56 -1.67 7.80
N ARG A 430 5.59 -2.50 8.05
CA ARG A 430 6.44 -2.47 9.25
C ARG A 430 7.53 -3.55 9.16
N GLY A 431 8.74 -3.12 8.78
CA GLY A 431 9.94 -3.94 8.90
C GLY A 431 10.26 -4.29 10.36
N THR A 432 10.94 -5.43 10.53
CA THR A 432 11.44 -5.99 11.79
C THR A 432 10.38 -6.34 12.85
N LYS A 433 10.45 -7.57 13.39
CA LYS A 433 9.84 -7.90 14.69
C LYS A 433 10.57 -7.09 15.77
N THR A 434 10.26 -5.81 15.88
CA THR A 434 10.24 -5.12 17.16
C THR A 434 9.03 -5.62 17.94
N LYS A 435 9.13 -5.57 19.26
CA LYS A 435 8.06 -5.88 20.22
C LYS A 435 6.72 -5.32 19.72
N ALA A 436 5.65 -6.13 19.66
CA ALA A 436 4.33 -5.66 19.25
C ALA A 436 3.94 -4.44 20.10
N ASP A 437 3.43 -3.38 19.48
CA ASP A 437 2.97 -2.19 20.19
C ASP A 437 1.79 -2.57 21.08
N ARG A 438 1.94 -2.36 22.38
CA ARG A 438 0.93 -2.77 23.38
C ARG A 438 -0.02 -1.62 23.63
N VAL A 439 -1.29 -1.85 23.36
CA VAL A 439 -2.35 -0.86 23.52
C VAL A 439 -3.25 -1.22 24.68
N PHE A 440 -3.47 -0.26 25.56
CA PHE A 440 -4.53 -0.28 26.56
C PHE A 440 -5.69 0.57 26.02
N ILE A 441 -6.91 0.04 25.99
CA ILE A 441 -8.09 0.81 25.60
C ILE A 441 -8.89 1.19 26.84
N TRP A 442 -9.20 2.47 26.98
CA TRP A 442 -10.25 2.95 27.87
C TRP A 442 -11.33 3.68 27.06
N GLY A 443 -12.46 3.02 26.87
CA GLY A 443 -13.54 3.57 26.03
C GLY A 443 -14.62 2.54 25.70
N SER A 444 -15.25 2.67 24.54
CA SER A 444 -16.38 1.83 24.15
C SER A 444 -16.00 0.71 23.17
N CYS A 445 -17.00 -0.03 22.70
CA CYS A 445 -16.85 -1.01 21.63
C CYS A 445 -16.30 -0.40 20.33
N VAL A 446 -16.45 0.90 20.10
CA VAL A 446 -15.96 1.56 18.88
C VAL A 446 -14.44 1.49 18.75
N SER A 447 -13.71 1.44 19.87
CA SER A 447 -12.25 1.25 19.85
C SER A 447 -11.84 -0.20 20.03
N ARG A 448 -12.65 -1.03 20.71
CA ARG A 448 -12.32 -2.44 20.96
C ARG A 448 -12.65 -3.35 19.79
N ASP A 449 -13.83 -3.21 19.21
CA ASP A 449 -14.32 -4.10 18.15
C ASP A 449 -13.41 -4.13 16.91
N PRO A 450 -12.72 -3.05 16.53
CA PRO A 450 -11.70 -3.11 15.48
C PRO A 450 -10.61 -4.17 15.72
N PHE A 451 -10.24 -4.47 16.96
CA PHE A 451 -9.26 -5.52 17.29
C PHE A 451 -9.77 -6.97 17.09
N GLU A 452 -11.02 -7.15 16.66
CA GLU A 452 -11.48 -8.44 16.13
C GLU A 452 -11.01 -8.68 14.69
N LEU A 453 -10.58 -7.62 13.99
CA LEU A 453 -9.88 -7.73 12.71
C LEU A 453 -8.43 -8.14 12.96
N GLU A 454 -7.77 -8.65 11.93
CA GLU A 454 -6.34 -8.97 12.01
C GLU A 454 -5.52 -7.68 12.18
N THR A 455 -4.76 -7.58 13.27
CA THR A 455 -3.86 -6.46 13.57
C THR A 455 -2.57 -6.96 14.22
N THR A 456 -1.49 -6.20 14.05
CA THR A 456 -0.18 -6.47 14.69
C THR A 456 -0.03 -5.84 16.07
N VAL A 457 -1.02 -5.03 16.48
CA VAL A 457 -1.07 -4.33 17.77
C VAL A 457 -1.60 -5.27 18.85
N ASP A 458 -0.90 -5.34 19.98
CA ASP A 458 -1.30 -6.19 21.10
C ASP A 458 -2.26 -5.44 22.04
N LEU A 459 -3.54 -5.83 22.07
CA LEU A 459 -4.51 -5.27 23.00
C LEU A 459 -4.31 -5.90 24.40
N VAL A 460 -3.54 -5.23 25.26
CA VAL A 460 -3.16 -5.78 26.57
C VAL A 460 -4.26 -5.68 27.61
N ASP A 461 -5.11 -4.65 27.55
CA ASP A 461 -6.28 -4.51 28.43
C ASP A 461 -7.32 -3.59 27.78
N TYR A 462 -8.58 -3.77 28.19
CA TYR A 462 -9.72 -2.99 27.74
C TYR A 462 -10.66 -2.69 28.91
N ARG A 463 -10.91 -1.40 29.16
CA ARG A 463 -11.83 -0.90 30.18
C ARG A 463 -12.97 -0.11 29.54
N ALA A 464 -14.18 -0.55 29.82
CA ALA A 464 -15.43 0.07 29.36
C ALA A 464 -16.27 0.52 30.57
N ARG A 465 -17.25 1.40 30.33
CA ARG A 465 -18.25 1.81 31.34
C ARG A 465 -17.69 2.46 32.61
N ALA A 466 -16.45 2.93 32.56
CA ALA A 466 -15.84 3.75 33.62
C ALA A 466 -15.76 5.19 33.10
N SER A 467 -16.77 6.02 33.39
CA SER A 467 -16.77 7.42 32.93
C SER A 467 -15.62 8.19 33.58
N LEU A 468 -15.04 9.15 32.85
CA LEU A 468 -14.14 10.18 33.38
C LEU A 468 -14.70 10.84 34.64
N GLY A 469 -16.02 11.03 34.72
CA GLY A 469 -16.68 11.62 35.89
C GLY A 469 -16.64 10.77 37.15
N SER A 470 -16.25 9.50 37.03
CA SER A 470 -16.31 8.52 38.12
C SER A 470 -14.99 7.78 38.36
N ALA A 471 -14.21 7.53 37.31
CA ALA A 471 -13.07 6.60 37.33
C ALA A 471 -11.96 6.97 38.34
N PHE A 472 -11.83 8.25 38.68
CA PHE A 472 -10.83 8.77 39.62
C PHE A 472 -11.42 9.34 40.91
N ALA A 473 -12.71 9.09 41.18
CA ALA A 473 -13.32 9.42 42.46
C ALA A 473 -12.90 8.44 43.56
N ASP A 474 -13.25 8.73 44.81
CA ASP A 474 -13.00 7.82 45.92
C ASP A 474 -13.85 6.55 45.82
N ARG A 475 -13.47 5.49 46.52
CA ARG A 475 -14.28 4.27 46.59
C ARG A 475 -15.57 4.54 47.38
N PRO A 476 -16.78 4.28 46.83
CA PRO A 476 -18.03 4.39 47.58
C PRO A 476 -18.04 3.49 48.82
N LEU A 477 -18.51 4.01 49.96
CA LEU A 477 -18.64 3.26 51.20
C LEU A 477 -19.86 2.32 51.16
N GLY A 478 -19.66 1.09 51.65
CA GLY A 478 -20.74 0.09 51.78
C GLY A 478 -21.31 -0.37 50.44
N TRP A 479 -20.50 -0.36 49.38
CA TRP A 479 -20.98 -0.74 48.05
C TRP A 479 -21.32 -2.22 47.95
N GLU A 480 -20.61 -3.06 48.71
CA GLU A 480 -20.72 -4.51 48.73
C GLU A 480 -22.11 -5.00 49.16
N THR A 481 -22.88 -4.17 49.89
CA THR A 481 -24.22 -4.52 50.34
C THR A 481 -25.33 -4.11 49.36
N GLN A 482 -25.02 -3.33 48.32
CA GLN A 482 -26.00 -2.78 47.37
C GLN A 482 -25.72 -3.17 45.92
N VAL A 483 -24.56 -3.74 45.64
CA VAL A 483 -24.12 -4.15 44.30
C VAL A 483 -23.80 -5.64 44.34
N ASP A 484 -24.74 -6.47 43.88
CA ASP A 484 -24.52 -7.91 43.72
C ASP A 484 -23.79 -8.19 42.40
N ILE A 485 -22.45 -8.20 42.43
CA ILE A 485 -21.62 -8.48 41.24
C ILE A 485 -21.89 -9.89 40.70
N ASP A 486 -22.22 -10.85 41.56
CA ASP A 486 -22.36 -12.25 41.16
C ASP A 486 -23.62 -12.48 40.30
N SER A 487 -24.59 -11.57 40.36
CA SER A 487 -25.79 -11.59 39.51
C SER A 487 -25.50 -11.45 38.01
N LEU A 488 -24.36 -10.85 37.64
CA LEU A 488 -23.97 -10.62 36.25
C LEU A 488 -23.35 -11.88 35.64
N ALA A 489 -24.00 -12.52 34.67
CA ALA A 489 -23.48 -13.74 34.07
C ALA A 489 -22.12 -13.55 33.35
N SER A 490 -21.89 -12.38 32.74
CA SER A 490 -20.68 -12.10 31.95
C SER A 490 -19.50 -11.70 32.85
N PRO A 491 -18.36 -12.43 32.80
CA PRO A 491 -17.14 -12.01 33.49
C PRO A 491 -16.66 -10.61 33.09
N PHE A 492 -16.93 -10.20 31.85
CA PHE A 492 -16.58 -8.86 31.37
C PHE A 492 -17.44 -7.78 32.03
N GLN A 493 -18.76 -7.98 32.12
CA GLN A 493 -19.65 -7.05 32.83
C GLN A 493 -19.32 -6.97 34.33
N ARG A 494 -19.01 -8.11 34.96
CA ARG A 494 -18.51 -8.13 36.35
C ARG A 494 -17.28 -7.24 36.52
N ARG A 495 -16.30 -7.35 35.63
CA ARG A 495 -15.09 -6.51 35.67
C ARG A 495 -15.39 -5.03 35.48
N MET A 496 -16.33 -4.65 34.60
CA MET A 496 -16.72 -3.25 34.42
C MET A 496 -17.22 -2.64 35.72
N VAL A 497 -18.24 -3.26 36.32
CA VAL A 497 -18.86 -2.77 37.56
C VAL A 497 -17.84 -2.76 38.68
N THR A 498 -17.07 -3.85 38.83
CA THR A 498 -16.02 -3.94 39.85
C THR A 498 -15.01 -2.80 39.71
N THR A 499 -14.49 -2.55 38.50
CA THR A 499 -13.50 -1.48 38.23
C THR A 499 -14.02 -0.12 38.66
N ASP A 500 -15.28 0.19 38.34
CA ASP A 500 -15.88 1.48 38.64
C ASP A 500 -16.24 1.64 40.12
N VAL A 501 -16.81 0.64 40.79
CA VAL A 501 -17.16 0.72 42.22
C VAL A 501 -15.93 0.58 43.14
N THR A 502 -14.84 -0.04 42.69
CA THR A 502 -13.61 -0.18 43.49
C THR A 502 -12.51 0.80 43.10
N LYS A 503 -12.69 1.57 42.01
CA LYS A 503 -11.80 2.64 41.53
C LYS A 503 -10.39 2.15 41.17
N THR A 504 -10.29 0.98 40.56
CA THR A 504 -8.99 0.37 40.25
C THR A 504 -8.34 0.91 38.97
N LEU A 505 -9.06 1.64 38.11
CA LEU A 505 -8.55 2.06 36.80
C LEU A 505 -7.22 2.82 36.89
N ALA A 506 -7.06 3.71 37.88
CA ALA A 506 -5.81 4.44 38.08
C ALA A 506 -4.63 3.53 38.45
N GLY A 507 -4.89 2.42 39.15
CA GLY A 507 -3.90 1.38 39.42
C GLY A 507 -3.62 0.54 38.17
N ASP A 508 -4.66 0.14 37.45
CA ASP A 508 -4.56 -0.63 36.21
C ASP A 508 -3.72 0.14 35.16
N LEU A 509 -3.95 1.44 34.98
CA LEU A 509 -3.17 2.30 34.08
C LEU A 509 -1.71 2.50 34.49
N ARG A 510 -1.36 2.32 35.78
CA ARG A 510 0.04 2.41 36.25
C ARG A 510 0.77 1.08 36.19
N ASN A 511 0.04 -0.02 36.38
CA ASN A 511 0.63 -1.33 36.62
C ASN A 511 0.58 -2.22 35.38
N THR A 512 -0.32 -1.97 34.43
CA THR A 512 -0.35 -2.67 33.14
C THR A 512 0.76 -2.15 32.24
N ASP A 513 1.52 -3.07 31.65
CA ASP A 513 2.64 -2.74 30.77
C ASP A 513 2.15 -2.55 29.32
N PHE A 514 1.74 -1.32 29.00
CA PHE A 514 1.33 -0.88 27.66
C PHE A 514 2.25 0.23 27.15
N ASP A 515 2.29 0.43 25.84
CA ASP A 515 3.06 1.49 25.19
C ASP A 515 2.17 2.74 25.02
N VAL A 516 0.93 2.56 24.57
CA VAL A 516 -0.06 3.63 24.34
C VAL A 516 -1.41 3.34 24.98
N LEU A 517 -2.04 4.38 25.53
CA LEU A 517 -3.45 4.40 25.96
C LEU A 517 -4.31 4.98 24.85
N VAL A 518 -5.28 4.21 24.34
CA VAL A 518 -6.32 4.71 23.46
C VAL A 518 -7.56 5.08 24.26
N LEU A 519 -8.02 6.32 24.09
CA LEU A 519 -9.23 6.86 24.70
C LEU A 519 -10.35 6.96 23.68
N ASP A 520 -11.56 6.58 24.08
CA ASP A 520 -12.79 6.84 23.34
C ASP A 520 -13.90 7.29 24.30
N PHE A 521 -14.61 8.34 23.92
CA PHE A 521 -15.59 9.02 24.77
C PHE A 521 -17.04 8.66 24.48
N ILE A 522 -17.33 7.68 23.62
CA ILE A 522 -18.71 7.22 23.36
C ILE A 522 -19.43 6.77 24.66
N ASP A 523 -18.70 6.22 25.64
CA ASP A 523 -19.24 5.84 26.95
C ASP A 523 -19.51 7.03 27.88
N GLU A 524 -18.97 8.22 27.59
CA GLU A 524 -19.26 9.43 28.37
C GLU A 524 -20.70 9.92 28.21
N ARG A 525 -21.49 9.30 27.33
CA ARG A 525 -22.95 9.44 27.24
C ARG A 525 -23.67 9.07 28.53
N MET A 526 -23.05 8.27 29.39
CA MET A 526 -23.65 7.79 30.64
C MET A 526 -23.66 8.87 31.71
N SER A 527 -24.74 8.99 32.46
CA SER A 527 -24.74 9.80 33.66
C SER A 527 -23.91 9.14 34.75
N THR A 528 -23.64 9.90 35.80
CA THR A 528 -23.00 9.41 37.02
C THR A 528 -23.96 9.57 38.19
N VAL A 529 -23.86 8.74 39.21
CA VAL A 529 -24.75 8.76 40.38
C VAL A 529 -23.96 8.81 41.67
N GLU A 530 -24.37 9.69 42.59
CA GLU A 530 -23.76 9.76 43.92
C GLU A 530 -24.13 8.53 44.75
N PHE A 531 -23.10 7.87 45.28
CA PHE A 531 -23.22 6.60 45.97
C PHE A 531 -22.16 6.47 47.06
N GLY A 532 -22.57 6.14 48.29
CA GLY A 532 -21.64 5.86 49.39
C GLY A 532 -20.65 6.99 49.70
N GLY A 533 -21.03 8.25 49.50
CA GLY A 533 -20.14 9.42 49.67
C GLY A 533 -19.18 9.68 48.51
N SER A 534 -19.32 8.94 47.40
CA SER A 534 -18.58 9.12 46.16
C SER A 534 -19.53 9.14 44.96
N VAL A 535 -19.03 8.84 43.77
CA VAL A 535 -19.77 8.80 42.51
C VAL A 535 -19.41 7.55 41.71
N VAL A 536 -20.40 6.90 41.10
CA VAL A 536 -20.25 5.73 40.20
C VAL A 536 -20.89 6.03 38.85
N THR A 537 -20.46 5.34 37.80
CA THR A 537 -21.05 5.44 36.47
C THR A 537 -22.42 4.75 36.45
N ASP A 538 -23.48 5.45 36.03
CA ASP A 538 -24.85 4.91 35.93
C ASP A 538 -25.00 4.04 34.68
N SER A 539 -24.31 2.89 34.70
CA SER A 539 -24.28 1.94 33.60
C SER A 539 -25.43 0.92 33.67
N PRO A 540 -25.90 0.38 32.53
CA PRO A 540 -26.85 -0.74 32.52
C PRO A 540 -26.35 -1.95 33.31
N GLU A 541 -25.04 -2.19 33.28
CA GLU A 541 -24.38 -3.27 34.01
C GLU A 541 -24.46 -3.07 35.53
N LEU A 542 -24.28 -1.83 36.02
CA LEU A 542 -24.49 -1.52 37.43
C LEU A 542 -25.96 -1.71 37.83
N ALA A 543 -26.91 -1.25 37.02
CA ALA A 543 -28.33 -1.45 37.31
C ALA A 543 -28.70 -2.94 37.40
N ALA A 544 -28.07 -3.79 36.58
CA ALA A 544 -28.28 -5.23 36.57
C ALA A 544 -27.75 -5.96 37.83
N THR A 545 -26.93 -5.30 38.67
CA THR A 545 -26.51 -5.84 39.99
C THR A 545 -27.57 -5.64 41.09
N GLY A 546 -28.76 -5.16 40.73
CA GLY A 546 -29.79 -4.75 41.68
C GLY A 546 -29.59 -3.35 42.28
N PHE A 547 -28.57 -2.61 41.82
CA PHE A 547 -28.35 -1.23 42.26
C PHE A 547 -29.46 -0.32 41.72
N ALA A 548 -30.17 0.36 42.62
CA ALA A 548 -31.22 1.30 42.29
C ALA A 548 -30.72 2.73 42.46
N ALA A 549 -30.38 3.37 41.34
CA ALA A 549 -29.92 4.76 41.34
C ALA A 549 -31.06 5.73 41.72
N ASP A 550 -30.82 6.57 42.72
CA ASP A 550 -31.70 7.68 43.08
C ASP A 550 -31.63 8.78 42.00
N ALA A 551 -32.75 9.11 41.37
CA ALA A 551 -32.82 10.07 40.27
C ALA A 551 -32.31 11.47 40.68
N GLU A 552 -32.52 11.88 41.93
CA GLU A 552 -32.03 13.18 42.43
C GLU A 552 -30.51 13.22 42.60
N ARG A 553 -29.87 12.05 42.61
CA ARG A 553 -28.41 11.87 42.76
C ARG A 553 -27.70 11.64 41.44
N LYS A 554 -28.44 11.54 40.33
CA LYS A 554 -27.87 11.43 38.98
C LYS A 554 -27.37 12.78 38.49
N ARG A 555 -26.25 12.78 37.77
CA ARG A 555 -25.65 13.93 37.11
C ARG A 555 -25.43 13.57 35.65
N GLU A 556 -26.21 14.21 34.78
CA GLU A 556 -26.06 14.04 33.34
C GLU A 556 -24.75 14.69 32.84
N PRO A 557 -24.15 14.19 31.75
CA PRO A 557 -22.85 14.67 31.27
C PRO A 557 -22.76 16.19 31.04
N TRP A 558 -23.86 16.80 30.57
CA TRP A 558 -23.96 18.23 30.25
C TRP A 558 -24.43 19.12 31.40
N THR A 559 -24.70 18.60 32.61
CA THR A 559 -24.94 19.51 33.76
C THR A 559 -23.62 20.12 34.23
N ALA A 560 -23.70 21.23 34.98
CA ALA A 560 -22.51 21.87 35.51
C ALA A 560 -21.70 20.91 36.41
N GLU A 561 -22.37 20.10 37.22
CA GLU A 561 -21.77 19.10 38.09
C GLU A 561 -21.20 17.93 37.30
N GLY A 562 -21.96 17.36 36.36
CA GLY A 562 -21.51 16.23 35.52
C GLY A 562 -20.30 16.59 34.66
N TRP A 563 -20.24 17.84 34.19
CA TRP A 563 -19.09 18.39 33.48
C TRP A 563 -17.90 18.65 34.42
N ALA A 564 -18.15 19.19 35.61
CA ALA A 564 -17.10 19.39 36.61
C ALA A 564 -16.42 18.09 37.02
N GLN A 565 -17.21 17.03 37.24
CA GLN A 565 -16.72 15.67 37.53
C GLN A 565 -15.77 15.17 36.44
N ARG A 566 -16.15 15.30 35.16
CA ARG A 566 -15.32 14.84 34.03
C ARG A 566 -14.05 15.66 33.85
N ARG A 567 -14.10 16.98 34.03
CA ARG A 567 -12.88 17.81 34.02
C ARG A 567 -11.91 17.42 35.13
N ALA A 568 -12.42 17.08 36.32
CA ALA A 568 -11.60 16.53 37.39
C ALA A 568 -10.99 15.17 36.99
N GLY A 569 -11.77 14.31 36.32
CA GLY A 569 -11.31 13.05 35.73
C GLY A 569 -10.20 13.22 34.69
N VAL A 570 -10.36 14.14 33.73
CA VAL A 570 -9.31 14.47 32.73
C VAL A 570 -8.03 14.94 33.44
N SER A 571 -8.17 15.85 34.42
CA SER A 571 -7.02 16.33 35.20
C SER A 571 -6.33 15.20 35.98
N ALA A 572 -7.09 14.22 36.47
CA ALA A 572 -6.55 13.05 37.14
C ALA A 572 -5.85 12.09 36.17
N LEU A 573 -6.44 11.82 35.00
CA LEU A 573 -5.85 11.00 33.95
C LEU A 573 -4.48 11.53 33.50
N LEU A 574 -4.38 12.83 33.22
CA LEU A 574 -3.13 13.46 32.77
C LEU A 574 -2.03 13.48 33.85
N ARG A 575 -2.37 13.16 35.12
CA ARG A 575 -1.37 12.91 36.18
C ARG A 575 -0.95 11.44 36.28
N VAL A 576 -1.68 10.54 35.65
CA VAL A 576 -1.44 9.09 35.69
C VAL A 576 -0.74 8.60 34.42
N VAL A 577 -1.10 9.17 33.26
CA VAL A 577 -0.55 8.77 31.96
C VAL A 577 0.07 9.99 31.30
N ASP A 578 1.30 9.83 30.79
CA ASP A 578 2.00 10.85 30.02
C ASP A 578 1.18 11.20 28.75
N PRO A 579 0.90 12.48 28.46
CA PRO A 579 0.15 12.88 27.27
C PRO A 579 0.69 12.32 25.96
N SER A 580 2.01 12.14 25.81
CA SER A 580 2.63 11.57 24.60
C SER A 580 2.24 10.11 24.34
N ARG A 581 1.79 9.41 25.39
CA ARG A 581 1.30 8.03 25.33
C ARG A 581 -0.20 7.94 25.14
N ILE A 582 -0.90 9.06 24.90
CA ILE A 582 -2.35 9.09 24.71
C ILE A 582 -2.68 9.27 23.22
N ILE A 583 -3.51 8.37 22.71
CA ILE A 583 -4.21 8.53 21.44
C ILE A 583 -5.70 8.66 21.72
N VAL A 584 -6.34 9.70 21.21
CA VAL A 584 -7.79 9.89 21.32
C VAL A 584 -8.46 9.45 20.02
N ASN A 585 -9.34 8.47 20.10
CA ASN A 585 -10.25 8.13 19.02
C ASN A 585 -11.34 9.20 18.90
N ARG A 586 -11.19 10.11 17.93
CA ARG A 586 -12.08 11.27 17.74
C ARG A 586 -13.25 10.90 16.84
N VAL A 587 -14.15 10.09 17.37
CA VAL A 587 -15.35 9.61 16.66
C VAL A 587 -16.62 10.32 17.15
N TYR A 588 -17.52 10.63 16.22
CA TYR A 588 -18.83 11.23 16.50
C TYR A 588 -19.93 10.26 16.08
N TRP A 589 -21.09 10.34 16.75
CA TRP A 589 -22.25 9.52 16.44
C TRP A 589 -22.76 9.81 15.02
N ALA A 590 -23.12 8.76 14.29
CA ALA A 590 -23.77 8.82 13.00
C ALA A 590 -25.21 9.34 13.12
N THR A 591 -25.65 10.09 12.10
CA THR A 591 -27.04 10.58 12.00
C THR A 591 -27.94 9.64 11.21
N LYS A 592 -27.35 8.76 10.40
CA LYS A 592 -28.00 7.78 9.55
C LYS A 592 -27.22 6.47 9.52
N ASP A 593 -27.88 5.40 9.10
CA ASP A 593 -27.25 4.11 8.81
C ASP A 593 -26.89 3.97 7.31
N ASP A 594 -26.35 2.81 6.96
CA ASP A 594 -25.93 2.39 5.63
C ASP A 594 -27.09 2.15 4.66
N ALA A 595 -28.32 1.98 5.17
CA ALA A 595 -29.55 2.03 4.38
C ALA A 595 -30.04 3.47 4.12
N GLY A 596 -29.36 4.49 4.67
CA GLY A 596 -29.72 5.90 4.56
C GLY A 596 -30.85 6.34 5.49
N GLN A 597 -31.25 5.49 6.44
CA GLN A 597 -32.34 5.75 7.38
C GLN A 597 -31.83 6.56 8.58
N GLU A 598 -32.45 7.70 8.83
CA GLU A 598 -32.14 8.52 10.00
C GLU A 598 -32.60 7.86 11.31
N PHE A 599 -31.89 8.15 12.40
CA PHE A 599 -32.30 7.75 13.73
C PHE A 599 -33.36 8.70 14.30
N ALA A 600 -34.45 8.14 14.84
CA ALA A 600 -35.52 8.92 15.48
C ALA A 600 -35.03 9.82 16.65
N GLN A 601 -33.85 9.52 17.21
CA GLN A 601 -33.25 10.20 18.35
C GLN A 601 -32.30 11.35 17.94
N GLY A 602 -32.58 12.05 16.83
CA GLY A 602 -31.69 13.08 16.26
C GLY A 602 -31.24 14.17 17.25
N LEU A 603 -32.13 14.66 18.11
CA LEU A 603 -31.79 15.65 19.16
C LEU A 603 -30.79 15.09 20.18
N TRP A 604 -30.91 13.81 20.51
CA TRP A 604 -30.00 13.14 21.44
C TRP A 604 -28.63 12.92 20.81
N ILE A 605 -28.58 12.53 19.53
CA ILE A 605 -27.34 12.42 18.75
C ILE A 605 -26.61 13.76 18.71
N ALA A 606 -27.32 14.84 18.39
CA ALA A 606 -26.75 16.19 18.35
C ALA A 606 -26.19 16.62 19.71
N LYS A 607 -26.91 16.34 20.80
CA LYS A 607 -26.47 16.65 22.17
C LYS A 607 -25.20 15.90 22.56
N ASN A 608 -25.11 14.61 22.24
CA ASN A 608 -23.91 13.80 22.51
C ASN A 608 -22.74 14.27 21.64
N ASN A 609 -22.95 14.55 20.36
CA ASN A 609 -21.88 15.06 19.50
C ASN A 609 -21.36 16.44 19.94
N ALA A 610 -22.24 17.34 20.38
CA ALA A 610 -21.84 18.63 20.94
C ALA A 610 -21.00 18.46 22.21
N PHE A 611 -21.38 17.50 23.06
CA PHE A 611 -20.65 17.17 24.27
C PHE A 611 -19.27 16.53 23.98
N LEU A 612 -19.21 15.58 23.04
CA LEU A 612 -17.96 14.99 22.55
C LEU A 612 -17.01 16.05 22.02
N GLY A 613 -17.50 17.01 21.24
CA GLY A 613 -16.69 18.13 20.74
C GLY A 613 -16.06 18.97 21.86
N GLN A 614 -16.75 19.16 22.99
CA GLN A 614 -16.18 19.85 24.16
C GLN A 614 -15.07 19.02 24.83
N LEU A 615 -15.23 17.70 24.93
CA LEU A 615 -14.19 16.82 25.46
C LEU A 615 -12.97 16.81 24.53
N TYR A 616 -13.16 16.61 23.22
CA TYR A 616 -12.06 16.60 22.26
C TYR A 616 -11.26 17.92 22.28
N ALA A 617 -11.94 19.07 22.36
CA ALA A 617 -11.27 20.36 22.48
C ALA A 617 -10.36 20.49 23.73
N ILE A 618 -10.70 19.83 24.85
CA ILE A 618 -9.82 19.80 26.04
C ILE A 618 -8.54 19.02 25.74
N PHE A 619 -8.66 17.86 25.10
CA PHE A 619 -7.50 17.01 24.78
C PHE A 619 -6.62 17.63 23.68
N GLU A 620 -7.21 18.30 22.70
CA GLU A 620 -6.49 19.01 21.63
C GLU A 620 -5.60 20.13 22.18
N ALA A 621 -6.02 20.76 23.28
CA ALA A 621 -5.26 21.79 23.96
C ALA A 621 -4.03 21.24 24.74
N VAL A 622 -3.88 19.92 24.86
CA VAL A 622 -2.77 19.28 25.57
C VAL A 622 -1.71 18.80 24.57
N PRO A 623 -0.51 19.39 24.57
CA PRO A 623 0.56 18.97 23.65
C PRO A 623 0.97 17.51 23.86
N GLY A 624 1.27 16.83 22.75
CA GLY A 624 1.73 15.43 22.75
C GLY A 624 0.62 14.40 22.58
N ILE A 625 -0.64 14.77 22.82
CA ILE A 625 -1.78 13.88 22.55
C ILE A 625 -2.00 13.77 21.04
N ARG A 626 -2.16 12.55 20.55
CA ARG A 626 -2.43 12.24 19.15
C ARG A 626 -3.90 11.87 18.95
N PHE A 627 -4.41 12.00 17.73
CA PHE A 627 -5.82 11.80 17.40
C PHE A 627 -5.98 10.85 16.22
N ILE A 628 -7.00 9.99 16.28
CA ILE A 628 -7.52 9.25 15.13
C ILE A 628 -8.73 10.01 14.62
N ASP A 629 -8.69 10.38 13.35
CA ASP A 629 -9.74 11.13 12.66
C ASP A 629 -10.37 10.34 11.54
N TYR A 630 -11.60 10.69 11.19
CA TYR A 630 -12.39 9.96 10.20
C TYR A 630 -12.90 10.87 9.10
N PRO A 631 -12.84 10.45 7.83
CA PRO A 631 -13.63 11.05 6.76
C PRO A 631 -15.12 11.02 7.11
N GLU A 632 -15.84 12.10 6.79
CA GLU A 632 -17.28 12.19 7.08
C GLU A 632 -18.08 11.05 6.41
N SER A 633 -17.60 10.53 5.27
CA SER A 633 -18.21 9.41 4.56
C SER A 633 -18.20 8.09 5.33
N LEU A 634 -17.32 7.92 6.33
CA LEU A 634 -17.28 6.71 7.16
C LEU A 634 -18.17 6.80 8.40
N ARG A 635 -18.70 7.99 8.72
CA ARG A 635 -19.57 8.22 9.89
C ARG A 635 -21.00 7.75 9.61
N ILE A 636 -21.13 6.45 9.36
CA ILE A 636 -22.35 5.75 8.99
C ILE A 636 -22.54 4.57 9.96
N ALA A 637 -23.74 4.47 10.54
CA ALA A 637 -24.06 3.32 11.39
C ALA A 637 -24.31 2.07 10.54
N ASP A 638 -23.91 0.92 11.05
CA ASP A 638 -24.25 -0.39 10.49
C ASP A 638 -25.65 -0.79 10.96
N SER A 639 -26.57 -0.93 10.01
CA SER A 639 -27.94 -1.37 10.30
C SER A 639 -28.01 -2.81 10.82
N ASP A 640 -27.02 -3.66 10.51
CA ASP A 640 -26.93 -5.08 10.88
C ASP A 640 -25.82 -5.37 11.90
N HIS A 641 -25.37 -4.36 12.65
CA HIS A 641 -24.28 -4.52 13.62
C HIS A 641 -24.59 -5.59 14.68
N LYS A 642 -23.58 -6.38 15.07
CA LYS A 642 -23.69 -7.48 16.07
C LYS A 642 -24.24 -7.05 17.45
N TRP A 643 -24.13 -5.76 17.80
CA TRP A 643 -24.66 -5.19 19.04
C TRP A 643 -26.00 -4.45 18.84
N GLY A 644 -26.63 -4.64 17.68
CA GLY A 644 -27.86 -3.98 17.24
C GLY A 644 -27.63 -2.60 16.64
N ARG A 645 -28.65 -2.08 15.96
CA ARG A 645 -28.60 -0.78 15.28
C ARG A 645 -28.56 0.39 16.27
N GLN A 646 -27.42 1.05 16.39
CA GLN A 646 -27.21 2.26 17.22
C GLN A 646 -26.34 3.28 16.48
N PRO A 647 -26.46 4.59 16.77
CA PRO A 647 -25.71 5.64 16.06
C PRO A 647 -24.20 5.64 16.31
N TYR A 648 -23.70 4.76 17.17
CA TYR A 648 -22.28 4.56 17.48
C TYR A 648 -21.83 3.11 17.19
N HIS A 649 -22.62 2.36 16.42
CA HIS A 649 -22.24 1.04 15.90
C HIS A 649 -22.04 1.20 14.40
N PHE A 650 -20.79 1.35 13.99
CA PHE A 650 -20.42 1.82 12.65
C PHE A 650 -20.21 0.66 11.66
N ILE A 651 -20.26 0.99 10.37
CA ILE A 651 -19.91 0.07 9.29
C ILE A 651 -18.47 -0.48 9.43
N PRO A 652 -18.18 -1.69 8.92
CA PRO A 652 -16.84 -2.29 9.01
C PRO A 652 -15.71 -1.40 8.49
N ALA A 653 -15.96 -0.59 7.46
CA ALA A 653 -14.98 0.34 6.91
C ALA A 653 -14.47 1.38 7.94
N LEU A 654 -15.27 1.76 8.95
CA LEU A 654 -14.80 2.63 10.02
C LEU A 654 -13.81 1.90 10.95
N ASN A 655 -14.02 0.60 11.20
CA ASN A 655 -13.11 -0.21 12.00
C ASN A 655 -11.76 -0.42 11.30
N GLU A 656 -11.79 -0.66 9.98
CA GLU A 656 -10.59 -0.76 9.15
C GLU A 656 -9.79 0.56 9.16
N HIS A 657 -10.48 1.71 9.01
CA HIS A 657 -9.86 3.03 9.09
C HIS A 657 -9.26 3.31 10.47
N TYR A 658 -9.96 2.95 11.55
CA TYR A 658 -9.45 3.10 12.92
C TYR A 658 -8.14 2.33 13.13
N LEU A 659 -8.08 1.06 12.71
CA LEU A 659 -6.86 0.26 12.86
C LEU A 659 -5.72 0.84 12.03
N TRP A 660 -5.99 1.20 10.77
CA TRP A 660 -4.97 1.79 9.90
C TRP A 660 -4.37 3.08 10.48
N GLU A 661 -5.20 3.99 10.98
CA GLU A 661 -4.74 5.21 11.66
C GLU A 661 -3.98 4.90 12.95
N LEU A 662 -4.50 4.01 13.80
CA LEU A 662 -3.84 3.61 15.05
C LEU A 662 -2.44 3.05 14.76
N GLU A 663 -2.33 2.16 13.80
CA GLU A 663 -1.08 1.54 13.39
C GLU A 663 -0.09 2.56 12.78
N THR A 664 -0.59 3.50 11.98
CA THR A 664 0.20 4.60 11.42
C THR A 664 0.76 5.50 12.53
N LEU A 665 -0.06 5.85 13.52
CA LEU A 665 0.37 6.65 14.67
C LEU A 665 1.42 5.91 15.50
N LEU A 666 1.25 4.61 15.72
CA LEU A 666 2.22 3.79 16.46
C LEU A 666 3.55 3.65 15.72
N ALA A 667 3.55 3.55 14.38
CA ALA A 667 4.76 3.49 13.58
C ALA A 667 5.55 4.81 13.52
N ALA A 668 4.89 5.95 13.76
CA ALA A 668 5.50 7.28 13.71
C ALA A 668 6.11 7.77 15.03
N GLY A 669 5.83 7.08 16.15
CA GLY A 669 6.33 7.42 17.50
C GLY A 669 7.46 6.50 17.93
#